data_AF-A0A1W2H2L1-F1
#
_entry.id   AF-A0A1W2H2L1-F1
#
_cell.length_a   1.000
_cell.length_b   1.000
_cell.length_c   1.000
_cell.angle_alpha   90.00
_cell.angle_beta   90.00
_cell.angle_gamma   90.00
#
_symmetry.space_group_name_H-M   'P 1'
#
loop_
_entity.id
_entity.type
_entity.pdbx_description
1 polymer ?
#
loop_
_entity_poly.entity_id
_entity_poly.type
_entity_poly.pdbx_seq_one_letter_code
_entity_poly.pdbx_strand_id
1 'polypeptide(L)'
;MMDFKEDLLQMVWKYQYFEKRQLTTTDGLSLEVKKIGYHNFYEGPDFLEALIKIGNLEHFGHVEVHRKSSDWKNHAHDSDQRYDAVILHVVWEDDKPILRNDGSHIPTLELKGKIWLDVLRNYERLVSSKDEILCGSELKDFLPIIKFSMLEKALVERLEKKSTQLIKILEEIKNDWEEGTYRWLFQCFGFKTNSEAMLRLAESIPYRTLQKHGKQSVVIEAILLGQADLIPEDTNDEYGKHLKKEYDFYQKKYSLKKTIHHQEWKMMGVRPHNFPAVRIAQLAQILSNNPNLFSSVNDAAAFKKVFEIQVPDYWQQHFRIGGLSQKRLSKKLSNNTLALLTINFTVPLWYTYGQYLQDSEWKEKCFDVLQDLAAEDNFIIRKFSFHSWKAQNAFDSQGMLGLYHDYCKPKKCLECKIGQNLLKPGRNWFLVKSPIYRTFAIRIQKTMEKPVIILGAKGIAHPALEIFNSNQVIVYGFLDEDEKLHGTEINVVPVLGNPEDDGFLKLIGKKTEAFVAVDDNKYRQFLVKMLIDKRKVQPINAIHQTSYISTDAELGHGNFINAQVNIGAGAKIGSHCIFNSGAIVDHGAAIEDFVQIGAGAIVNSNTTIKEGAFIGSGVIIVSGVTLGKNARVGAGSVVISDVKDGETVFGNPAVKIK
;
A
#
# COMPACT_ATOMS: atom_id res chain seq x y z
N MET A 1 -9.09 28.67 22.11
CA MET A 1 -8.83 28.73 20.67
C MET A 1 -8.07 27.48 20.32
N MET A 2 -8.54 26.69 19.37
CA MET A 2 -7.89 25.44 19.00
C MET A 2 -6.58 25.75 18.28
N ASP A 3 -5.45 25.34 18.83
CA ASP A 3 -4.15 25.51 18.17
C ASP A 3 -3.90 24.30 17.26
N PHE A 4 -3.74 24.56 15.97
CA PHE A 4 -3.50 23.54 14.95
C PHE A 4 -2.50 24.08 13.93
N LYS A 5 -1.81 23.17 13.25
CA LYS A 5 -0.81 23.49 12.24
C LYS A 5 -1.44 23.51 10.84
N GLU A 6 -0.73 24.11 9.88
CA GLU A 6 -1.16 24.20 8.47
C GLU A 6 -1.39 22.84 7.82
N ASP A 7 -0.69 21.81 8.29
CA ASP A 7 -0.87 20.42 7.86
C ASP A 7 -2.33 19.92 7.98
N LEU A 8 -3.09 20.39 8.96
CA LEU A 8 -4.52 20.12 9.08
C LEU A 8 -5.31 20.77 7.94
N LEU A 9 -4.99 22.01 7.58
CA LEU A 9 -5.67 22.74 6.50
C LEU A 9 -5.34 22.15 5.14
N GLN A 10 -4.08 21.80 4.90
CA GLN A 10 -3.66 21.05 3.71
C GLN A 10 -4.44 19.74 3.60
N MET A 11 -4.59 19.00 4.70
CA MET A 11 -5.40 17.77 4.72
C MET A 11 -6.89 18.06 4.44
N VAL A 12 -7.45 19.10 5.06
CA VAL A 12 -8.85 19.51 4.86
C VAL A 12 -9.11 19.92 3.41
N TRP A 13 -8.18 20.63 2.78
CA TRP A 13 -8.21 20.92 1.35
C TRP A 13 -8.09 19.64 0.53
N LYS A 14 -7.06 18.82 0.77
CA LYS A 14 -6.82 17.58 0.02
C LYS A 14 -8.03 16.64 0.01
N TYR A 15 -8.69 16.45 1.14
CA TYR A 15 -9.84 15.56 1.23
C TYR A 15 -11.19 16.28 1.16
N GLN A 16 -11.19 17.59 0.93
CA GLN A 16 -12.38 18.43 0.81
C GLN A 16 -13.32 18.29 2.02
N TYR A 17 -12.75 18.31 3.23
CA TYR A 17 -13.45 18.10 4.50
C TYR A 17 -14.13 19.36 5.06
N PHE A 18 -14.86 20.06 4.20
CA PHE A 18 -15.57 21.30 4.52
C PHE A 18 -16.86 21.41 3.69
N GLU A 19 -17.78 22.28 4.13
CA GLU A 19 -19.03 22.51 3.42
C GLU A 19 -18.80 23.22 2.09
N LYS A 20 -19.28 22.60 1.01
CA LYS A 20 -19.11 23.08 -0.37
C LYS A 20 -20.34 23.78 -0.94
N ARG A 21 -21.45 23.82 -0.20
CA ARG A 21 -22.68 24.47 -0.65
C ARG A 21 -22.43 25.97 -0.72
N GLN A 22 -22.61 26.56 -1.90
CA GLN A 22 -22.43 28.00 -2.14
C GLN A 22 -21.05 28.52 -1.71
N LEU A 23 -19.99 27.78 -2.03
CA LEU A 23 -18.62 28.23 -1.74
C LEU A 23 -18.36 29.57 -2.45
N THR A 24 -17.75 30.51 -1.75
CA THR A 24 -17.41 31.85 -2.26
C THR A 24 -16.00 32.23 -1.84
N THR A 25 -15.36 33.09 -2.62
CA THR A 25 -14.15 33.81 -2.20
C THR A 25 -14.51 34.85 -1.14
N THR A 26 -13.51 35.39 -0.44
CA THR A 26 -13.71 36.46 0.56
C THR A 26 -14.26 37.76 -0.06
N ASP A 27 -14.04 37.97 -1.36
CA ASP A 27 -14.65 39.05 -2.16
C ASP A 27 -16.06 38.72 -2.73
N GLY A 28 -16.62 37.56 -2.38
CA GLY A 28 -18.00 37.17 -2.69
C GLY A 28 -18.23 36.50 -4.06
N LEU A 29 -17.17 36.13 -4.79
CA LEU A 29 -17.31 35.41 -6.06
C LEU A 29 -17.59 33.92 -5.82
N SER A 30 -18.50 33.32 -6.59
CA SER A 30 -18.79 31.88 -6.47
C SER A 30 -17.55 31.04 -6.79
N LEU A 31 -17.30 29.99 -6.01
CA LEU A 31 -16.14 29.12 -6.16
C LEU A 31 -16.58 27.66 -6.32
N GLU A 32 -16.01 26.96 -7.29
CA GLU A 32 -16.19 25.52 -7.47
C GLU A 32 -14.83 24.84 -7.72
N VAL A 33 -14.52 23.81 -6.92
CA VAL A 33 -13.29 23.03 -7.04
C VAL A 33 -13.49 21.92 -8.07
N LYS A 34 -12.86 22.02 -9.25
CA LYS A 34 -12.89 20.97 -10.29
C LYS A 34 -11.76 19.95 -10.10
N LYS A 35 -10.55 20.43 -9.78
CA LYS A 35 -9.37 19.63 -9.42
C LYS A 35 -8.63 20.33 -8.28
N ILE A 36 -8.37 19.62 -7.19
CA ILE A 36 -7.69 20.17 -5.99
C ILE A 36 -6.21 20.49 -6.19
N GLY A 37 -5.57 19.88 -7.20
CA GLY A 37 -4.13 19.88 -7.41
C GLY A 37 -3.39 18.69 -6.77
N TYR A 38 -2.14 18.47 -7.16
CA TYR A 38 -1.23 17.48 -6.58
C TYR A 38 -0.52 18.06 -5.36
N HIS A 39 -0.65 17.42 -4.21
CA HIS A 39 0.01 17.87 -2.97
C HIS A 39 1.54 17.83 -3.14
N ASN A 40 2.17 18.99 -3.01
CA ASN A 40 3.61 19.17 -3.05
C ASN A 40 4.19 19.01 -1.65
N PHE A 41 5.26 18.21 -1.52
CA PHE A 41 5.99 18.03 -0.26
C PHE A 41 7.40 18.63 -0.32
N TYR A 42 7.69 19.38 -1.40
CA TYR A 42 8.95 20.05 -1.67
C TYR A 42 8.75 21.57 -1.67
N GLU A 43 9.77 22.32 -2.06
CA GLU A 43 9.68 23.78 -2.15
C GLU A 43 8.62 24.22 -3.18
N GLY A 44 7.98 25.36 -2.91
CA GLY A 44 6.92 25.94 -3.75
C GLY A 44 5.52 25.77 -3.16
N PRO A 45 4.46 26.05 -3.95
CA PRO A 45 3.08 26.02 -3.46
C PRO A 45 2.64 24.64 -2.96
N ASP A 46 1.70 24.63 -2.01
CA ASP A 46 1.21 23.39 -1.37
C ASP A 46 0.54 22.41 -2.35
N PHE A 47 -0.20 22.89 -3.35
CA PHE A 47 -0.84 22.05 -4.35
C PHE A 47 -0.59 22.56 -5.77
N LEU A 48 -0.03 21.71 -6.61
CA LEU A 48 0.31 22.02 -8.00
C LEU A 48 -0.81 21.62 -8.95
N GLU A 49 -0.98 22.34 -10.07
CA GLU A 49 -1.91 22.00 -11.15
C GLU A 49 -3.38 21.77 -10.72
N ALA A 50 -3.92 22.64 -9.89
CA ALA A 50 -5.34 22.73 -9.56
C ALA A 50 -6.15 23.36 -10.70
N LEU A 51 -7.45 23.03 -10.74
CA LEU A 51 -8.44 23.62 -11.64
C LEU A 51 -9.63 24.10 -10.80
N ILE A 52 -9.79 25.41 -10.70
CA ILE A 52 -10.79 26.07 -9.85
C ILE A 52 -11.64 27.01 -10.70
N LYS A 53 -12.96 26.91 -10.59
CA LYS A 53 -13.87 27.86 -11.22
C LYS A 53 -14.21 28.98 -10.23
N ILE A 54 -13.95 30.23 -10.61
CA ILE A 54 -14.23 31.42 -9.81
C ILE A 54 -15.11 32.36 -10.63
N GLY A 55 -16.31 32.66 -10.13
CA GLY A 55 -17.38 33.27 -10.92
C GLY A 55 -17.72 32.40 -12.14
N ASN A 56 -17.53 32.97 -13.32
CA ASN A 56 -17.77 32.29 -14.61
C ASN A 56 -16.49 31.80 -15.30
N LEU A 57 -15.31 32.01 -14.71
CA LEU A 57 -14.02 31.68 -15.30
C LEU A 57 -13.40 30.46 -14.64
N GLU A 58 -12.76 29.62 -15.45
CA GLU A 58 -11.94 28.50 -14.97
C GLU A 58 -10.48 28.93 -14.92
N HIS A 59 -9.85 28.69 -13.77
CA HIS A 59 -8.45 29.01 -13.51
C HIS A 59 -7.66 27.72 -13.35
N PHE A 60 -6.53 27.62 -14.06
CA PHE A 60 -5.57 26.53 -13.94
C PHE A 60 -4.27 27.07 -13.35
N GLY A 61 -3.77 26.44 -12.28
CA GLY A 61 -2.58 26.92 -11.56
C GLY A 61 -2.36 26.21 -10.24
N HIS A 62 -1.87 26.92 -9.22
CA HIS A 62 -1.51 26.36 -7.91
C HIS A 62 -2.45 26.83 -6.80
N VAL A 63 -2.48 26.08 -5.70
CA VAL A 63 -3.19 26.45 -4.47
C VAL A 63 -2.18 26.50 -3.34
N GLU A 64 -2.23 27.58 -2.56
CA GLU A 64 -1.44 27.74 -1.35
C GLU A 64 -2.36 27.71 -0.13
N VAL A 65 -1.90 27.13 0.98
CA VAL A 65 -2.69 26.95 2.20
C VAL A 65 -1.97 27.52 3.41
N HIS A 66 -2.59 28.49 4.10
CA HIS A 66 -2.03 29.08 5.32
C HIS A 66 -3.02 29.14 6.47
N ARG A 67 -2.55 29.40 7.70
CA ARG A 67 -3.47 29.73 8.80
C ARG A 67 -4.09 31.10 8.59
N LYS A 68 -3.29 32.09 8.21
CA LYS A 68 -3.76 33.46 7.97
C LYS A 68 -3.36 33.93 6.58
N SER A 69 -4.15 34.81 5.98
CA SER A 69 -3.76 35.40 4.69
C SER A 69 -2.46 36.20 4.80
N SER A 70 -2.23 36.88 5.93
CA SER A 70 -0.97 37.59 6.21
C SER A 70 0.29 36.72 6.18
N ASP A 71 0.18 35.39 6.31
CA ASP A 71 1.31 34.48 6.22
C ASP A 71 1.92 34.40 4.81
N TRP A 72 1.16 34.80 3.78
CA TRP A 72 1.68 34.99 2.42
C TRP A 72 2.93 35.87 2.41
N LYS A 73 2.87 37.00 3.11
CA LYS A 73 3.99 37.93 3.22
C LYS A 73 5.02 37.50 4.26
N ASN A 74 4.58 36.88 5.36
CA ASN A 74 5.49 36.40 6.40
C ASN A 74 6.43 35.30 5.87
N HIS A 75 5.98 34.51 4.90
CA HIS A 75 6.78 33.50 4.20
C HIS A 75 7.50 34.04 2.95
N ALA A 76 7.37 35.33 2.64
CA ALA A 76 7.98 36.02 1.50
C ALA A 76 7.55 35.50 0.12
N HIS A 77 6.35 34.92 0.02
CA HIS A 77 5.79 34.42 -1.24
C HIS A 77 5.52 35.54 -2.25
N ASP A 78 5.32 36.78 -1.76
CA ASP A 78 5.23 38.02 -2.55
C ASP A 78 6.58 38.48 -3.15
N SER A 79 7.61 37.65 -3.08
CA SER A 79 8.91 37.88 -3.71
C SER A 79 9.47 36.65 -4.42
N ASP A 80 8.77 35.51 -4.37
CA ASP A 80 9.21 34.24 -4.94
C ASP A 80 8.36 33.88 -6.18
N GLN A 81 9.02 33.81 -7.33
CA GLN A 81 8.38 33.55 -8.63
C GLN A 81 7.64 32.21 -8.70
N ARG A 82 7.98 31.24 -7.82
CA ARG A 82 7.28 29.95 -7.75
C ARG A 82 5.81 30.10 -7.36
N TYR A 83 5.44 31.20 -6.71
CA TYR A 83 4.09 31.47 -6.22
C TYR A 83 3.24 32.32 -7.18
N ASP A 84 3.82 32.84 -8.27
CA ASP A 84 3.09 33.67 -9.24
C ASP A 84 1.93 32.93 -9.91
N ALA A 85 2.04 31.61 -10.03
CA ALA A 85 1.01 30.75 -10.59
C ALA A 85 -0.09 30.32 -9.57
N VAL A 86 -0.08 30.86 -8.35
CA VAL A 86 -1.15 30.59 -7.37
C VAL A 86 -2.45 31.25 -7.80
N ILE A 87 -3.47 30.44 -8.02
CA ILE A 87 -4.80 30.84 -8.49
C ILE A 87 -5.82 30.96 -7.36
N LEU A 88 -5.53 30.35 -6.20
CA LEU A 88 -6.38 30.38 -5.02
C LEU A 88 -5.52 30.30 -3.77
N HIS A 89 -5.75 31.20 -2.82
CA HIS A 89 -5.20 31.09 -1.47
C HIS A 89 -6.27 30.54 -0.53
N VAL A 90 -5.98 29.45 0.17
CA VAL A 90 -6.92 28.81 1.09
C VAL A 90 -6.43 29.06 2.51
N VAL A 91 -7.23 29.74 3.31
CA VAL A 91 -6.81 30.14 4.66
C VAL A 91 -7.79 29.68 5.71
N TRP A 92 -7.32 29.49 6.95
CA TRP A 92 -8.26 29.43 8.06
C TRP A 92 -8.96 30.77 8.26
N GLU A 93 -8.21 31.87 8.33
CA GLU A 93 -8.74 33.22 8.54
C GLU A 93 -8.12 34.21 7.53
N ASP A 94 -8.97 34.97 6.85
CA ASP A 94 -8.52 36.04 5.95
C ASP A 94 -8.39 37.35 6.73
N ASP A 95 -7.16 37.69 7.15
CA ASP A 95 -6.86 38.85 8.00
C ASP A 95 -6.24 40.04 7.26
N LYS A 96 -5.70 39.84 6.05
CA LYS A 96 -5.14 40.89 5.19
C LYS A 96 -5.31 40.57 3.70
N PRO A 97 -5.53 41.60 2.85
CA PRO A 97 -5.46 41.41 1.41
C PRO A 97 -4.04 41.02 0.98
N ILE A 98 -3.94 40.07 0.07
CA ILE A 98 -2.68 39.59 -0.50
C ILE A 98 -2.64 39.83 -2.01
N LEU A 99 -1.44 40.12 -2.51
CA LEU A 99 -1.17 40.45 -3.91
C LEU A 99 -0.08 39.52 -4.46
N ARG A 100 -0.13 39.25 -5.76
CA ARG A 100 0.97 38.64 -6.52
C ARG A 100 2.10 39.65 -6.76
N ASN A 101 3.22 39.18 -7.30
CA ASN A 101 4.34 40.02 -7.72
C ASN A 101 3.94 41.10 -8.74
N ASP A 102 2.94 40.83 -9.58
CA ASP A 102 2.41 41.78 -10.57
C ASP A 102 1.40 42.80 -10.00
N GLY A 103 1.12 42.73 -8.69
CA GLY A 103 0.16 43.60 -8.00
C GLY A 103 -1.30 43.15 -8.11
N SER A 104 -1.61 42.04 -8.78
CA SER A 104 -2.97 41.50 -8.85
C SER A 104 -3.40 40.82 -7.55
N HIS A 105 -4.69 40.90 -7.22
CA HIS A 105 -5.26 40.19 -6.07
C HIS A 105 -5.29 38.68 -6.29
N ILE A 106 -5.00 37.93 -5.23
CA ILE A 106 -5.15 36.46 -5.21
C ILE A 106 -6.52 36.14 -4.62
N PRO A 107 -7.42 35.47 -5.36
CA PRO A 107 -8.68 35.01 -4.81
C PRO A 107 -8.45 34.16 -3.56
N THR A 108 -9.14 34.48 -2.47
CA THR A 108 -8.94 33.82 -1.17
C THR A 108 -10.19 33.10 -0.72
N LEU A 109 -10.04 31.86 -0.22
CA LEU A 109 -11.09 31.05 0.38
C LEU A 109 -10.83 30.93 1.89
N GLU A 110 -11.76 31.45 2.70
CA GLU A 110 -11.72 31.29 4.15
C GLU A 110 -12.46 30.02 4.62
N LEU A 111 -11.75 29.15 5.35
CA LEU A 111 -12.28 27.88 5.87
C LEU A 111 -12.89 27.97 7.27
N LYS A 112 -12.64 29.06 8.03
CA LYS A 112 -13.23 29.26 9.35
C LYS A 112 -14.76 29.22 9.28
N GLY A 113 -15.34 28.37 10.12
CA GLY A 113 -16.79 28.09 10.13
C GLY A 113 -17.29 27.17 9.01
N LYS A 114 -16.44 26.74 8.06
CA LYS A 114 -16.82 25.84 6.95
C LYS A 114 -16.34 24.40 7.13
N ILE A 115 -15.26 24.18 7.88
CA ILE A 115 -14.76 22.82 8.18
C ILE A 115 -15.81 22.06 9.00
N TRP A 116 -16.08 20.81 8.62
CA TRP A 116 -17.03 19.97 9.34
C TRP A 116 -16.58 19.75 10.79
N LEU A 117 -17.50 19.97 11.74
CA LEU A 117 -17.20 19.92 13.18
C LEU A 117 -16.58 18.60 13.64
N ASP A 118 -16.99 17.47 13.06
CA ASP A 118 -16.44 16.15 13.39
C ASP A 118 -14.94 16.06 13.09
N VAL A 119 -14.48 16.72 12.02
CA VAL A 119 -13.06 16.73 11.62
C VAL A 119 -12.22 17.44 12.68
N LEU A 120 -12.66 18.64 13.09
CA LEU A 120 -12.00 19.43 14.13
C LEU A 120 -11.99 18.69 15.47
N ARG A 121 -13.12 18.12 15.88
CA ARG A 121 -13.23 17.32 17.12
C ARG A 121 -12.32 16.09 17.11
N ASN A 122 -12.27 15.38 15.98
CA ASN A 122 -11.41 14.20 15.83
C ASN A 122 -9.93 14.58 15.87
N TYR A 123 -9.55 15.70 15.26
CA TYR A 123 -8.19 16.22 15.34
C TYR A 123 -7.83 16.64 16.76
N GLU A 124 -8.73 17.35 17.45
CA GLU A 124 -8.52 17.75 18.85
C GLU A 124 -8.29 16.54 19.74
N ARG A 125 -9.13 15.51 19.62
CA ARG A 125 -9.01 14.25 20.37
C ARG A 125 -7.70 13.53 20.08
N LEU A 126 -7.25 13.54 18.82
CA LEU A 126 -6.01 12.89 18.40
C LEU A 126 -4.78 13.60 18.98
N VAL A 127 -4.72 14.94 18.87
CA VAL A 127 -3.55 15.72 19.32
C VAL A 127 -3.52 15.87 20.84
N SER A 128 -4.68 15.87 21.52
CA SER A 128 -4.76 15.91 22.98
C SER A 128 -4.53 14.56 23.67
N SER A 129 -4.39 13.47 22.90
CA SER A 129 -4.08 12.15 23.45
C SER A 129 -2.76 12.15 24.21
N LYS A 130 -2.75 11.49 25.38
CA LYS A 130 -1.55 11.31 26.22
C LYS A 130 -0.77 10.04 25.87
N ASP A 131 -1.33 9.20 25.00
CA ASP A 131 -0.69 7.95 24.57
C ASP A 131 0.45 8.24 23.59
N GLU A 132 1.48 7.40 23.59
CA GLU A 132 2.54 7.49 22.58
C GLU A 132 2.03 7.13 21.17
N ILE A 133 1.04 6.23 21.10
CA ILE A 133 0.28 5.97 19.88
C ILE A 133 -1.00 6.78 20.01
N LEU A 134 -1.02 7.98 19.44
CA LEU A 134 -2.11 8.95 19.64
C LEU A 134 -3.49 8.40 19.28
N CYS A 135 -3.60 7.55 18.26
CA CYS A 135 -4.84 6.90 17.85
C CYS A 135 -5.21 5.65 18.67
N GLY A 136 -4.45 5.34 19.73
CA GLY A 136 -4.48 4.08 20.48
C GLY A 136 -5.86 3.68 21.00
N SER A 137 -6.63 4.63 21.53
CA SER A 137 -7.99 4.38 22.04
C SER A 137 -8.98 3.89 20.98
N GLU A 138 -8.74 4.27 19.72
CA GLU A 138 -9.64 4.02 18.59
C GLU A 138 -9.20 2.81 17.77
N LEU A 139 -7.95 2.36 17.91
CA LEU A 139 -7.37 1.29 17.09
C LEU A 139 -8.21 0.02 17.06
N LYS A 140 -8.86 -0.36 18.17
CA LYS A 140 -9.71 -1.56 18.22
C LYS A 140 -10.86 -1.54 17.20
N ASP A 141 -11.42 -0.36 16.93
CA ASP A 141 -12.61 -0.18 16.09
C ASP A 141 -12.24 0.05 14.60
N PHE A 142 -10.95 0.12 14.27
CA PHE A 142 -10.51 0.23 12.88
C PHE A 142 -10.62 -1.10 12.14
N LEU A 143 -11.14 -1.01 10.91
CA LEU A 143 -11.22 -2.12 9.97
C LEU A 143 -9.83 -2.74 9.71
N PRO A 144 -9.70 -4.08 9.70
CA PRO A 144 -8.43 -4.76 9.50
C PRO A 144 -7.68 -4.35 8.22
N ILE A 145 -8.38 -4.00 7.15
CA ILE A 145 -7.73 -3.56 5.90
C ILE A 145 -6.98 -2.23 6.05
N ILE A 146 -7.51 -1.27 6.82
CA ILE A 146 -6.85 0.03 7.00
C ILE A 146 -5.56 -0.17 7.79
N LYS A 147 -5.62 -1.04 8.80
CA LYS A 147 -4.47 -1.51 9.58
C LYS A 147 -3.44 -2.17 8.66
N PHE A 148 -3.86 -3.15 7.86
CA PHE A 148 -2.98 -3.85 6.91
C PHE A 148 -2.32 -2.89 5.92
N SER A 149 -3.10 -2.04 5.27
CA SER A 149 -2.62 -1.08 4.26
C SER A 149 -1.67 -0.03 4.83
N MET A 150 -1.79 0.30 6.12
CA MET A 150 -0.83 1.15 6.82
C MET A 150 0.45 0.41 7.17
N LEU A 151 0.35 -0.84 7.66
CA LEU A 151 1.52 -1.67 7.97
C LEU A 151 2.32 -1.98 6.71
N GLU A 152 1.65 -2.29 5.61
CA GLU A 152 2.27 -2.53 4.31
C GLU A 152 3.03 -1.29 3.84
N LYS A 153 2.39 -0.10 3.87
CA LYS A 153 3.06 1.17 3.51
C LYS A 153 4.32 1.38 4.34
N ALA A 154 4.21 1.28 5.67
CA ALA A 154 5.33 1.49 6.57
C ALA A 154 6.43 0.43 6.44
N LEU A 155 6.07 -0.82 6.10
CA LEU A 155 7.01 -1.89 5.82
C LEU A 155 7.81 -1.59 4.55
N VAL A 156 7.14 -1.18 3.47
CA VAL A 156 7.80 -0.83 2.19
C VAL A 156 8.78 0.31 2.39
N GLU A 157 8.37 1.41 3.02
CA GLU A 157 9.25 2.55 3.32
C GLU A 157 10.47 2.14 4.17
N ARG A 158 10.28 1.19 5.09
CA ARG A 158 11.36 0.61 5.90
C ARG A 158 12.32 -0.25 5.06
N LEU A 159 11.81 -1.01 4.10
CA LEU A 159 12.63 -1.81 3.19
C LEU A 159 13.41 -0.92 2.22
N GLU A 160 12.81 0.15 1.70
CA GLU A 160 13.48 1.15 0.86
C GLU A 160 14.66 1.81 1.57
N LYS A 161 14.49 2.18 2.85
CA LYS A 161 15.58 2.73 3.67
C LYS A 161 16.75 1.75 3.82
N LYS A 162 16.48 0.47 4.02
CA LYS A 162 17.52 -0.56 4.11
C LYS A 162 18.17 -0.83 2.76
N SER A 163 17.36 -0.85 1.69
CA SER A 163 17.84 -1.02 0.33
C SER A 163 18.80 0.09 -0.06
N THR A 164 18.48 1.33 0.28
CA THR A 164 19.36 2.49 0.09
C THR A 164 20.72 2.31 0.76
N GLN A 165 20.79 1.64 1.93
CA GLN A 165 22.07 1.34 2.58
C GLN A 165 22.88 0.30 1.80
N LEU A 166 22.22 -0.77 1.32
CA LEU A 166 22.88 -1.81 0.54
C LEU A 166 23.33 -1.30 -0.84
N ILE A 167 22.53 -0.45 -1.50
CA ILE A 167 22.89 0.19 -2.77
C ILE A 167 24.19 0.99 -2.62
N LYS A 168 24.34 1.75 -1.54
CA LYS A 168 25.60 2.47 -1.26
C LYS A 168 26.81 1.54 -1.16
N ILE A 169 26.66 0.41 -0.46
CA ILE A 169 27.72 -0.61 -0.36
C ILE A 169 28.06 -1.15 -1.76
N LEU A 170 27.04 -1.42 -2.59
CA LEU A 170 27.21 -1.95 -3.95
C LEU A 170 27.90 -0.93 -4.89
N GLU A 171 27.56 0.35 -4.79
CA GLU A 171 28.16 1.43 -5.57
C GLU A 171 29.67 1.53 -5.32
N GLU A 172 30.11 1.42 -4.05
CA GLU A 172 31.53 1.45 -3.68
C GLU A 172 32.36 0.30 -4.27
N ILE A 173 31.72 -0.85 -4.50
CA ILE A 173 32.34 -2.07 -5.03
C ILE A 173 31.97 -2.35 -6.50
N LYS A 174 31.47 -1.35 -7.22
CA LYS A 174 31.11 -1.44 -8.65
C LYS A 174 30.11 -2.57 -8.95
N ASN A 175 29.10 -2.71 -8.10
CA ASN A 175 28.01 -3.68 -8.21
C ASN A 175 28.46 -5.16 -8.19
N ASP A 176 29.57 -5.49 -7.51
CA ASP A 176 29.93 -6.89 -7.22
C ASP A 176 28.98 -7.45 -6.13
N TRP A 177 27.94 -8.17 -6.56
CA TRP A 177 26.91 -8.71 -5.68
C TRP A 177 27.39 -9.77 -4.70
N GLU A 178 28.45 -10.52 -5.03
CA GLU A 178 29.04 -11.50 -4.09
C GLU A 178 29.75 -10.77 -2.94
N GLU A 179 30.56 -9.76 -3.25
CA GLU A 179 31.20 -8.90 -2.25
C GLU A 179 30.17 -8.08 -1.45
N GLY A 180 29.14 -7.53 -2.10
CA GLY A 180 28.09 -6.76 -1.45
C GLY A 180 27.27 -7.59 -0.47
N THR A 181 26.92 -8.82 -0.86
CA THR A 181 26.23 -9.77 0.01
C THR A 181 27.09 -10.18 1.20
N TYR A 182 28.40 -10.39 0.99
CA TYR A 182 29.36 -10.67 2.05
C TYR A 182 29.43 -9.53 3.09
N ARG A 183 29.59 -8.27 2.64
CA ARG A 183 29.63 -7.10 3.52
C ARG A 183 28.32 -6.90 4.28
N TRP A 184 27.19 -7.02 3.57
CA TRP A 184 25.86 -6.93 4.16
C TRP A 184 25.61 -7.99 5.22
N LEU A 185 26.07 -9.23 4.98
CA LEU A 185 25.98 -10.33 5.94
C LEU A 185 26.72 -9.99 7.23
N PHE A 186 27.94 -9.45 7.14
CA PHE A 186 28.73 -9.06 8.30
C PHE A 186 28.02 -7.97 9.11
N GLN A 187 27.57 -6.92 8.42
CA GLN A 187 26.82 -5.84 9.05
C GLN A 187 25.60 -6.36 9.81
N CYS A 188 24.85 -7.30 9.23
CA CYS A 188 23.69 -7.94 9.87
C CYS A 188 24.07 -8.83 11.07
N PHE A 189 25.18 -9.56 10.99
CA PHE A 189 25.68 -10.41 12.09
C PHE A 189 26.18 -9.62 13.30
N GLY A 190 26.56 -8.35 13.11
CA GLY A 190 26.88 -7.44 14.21
C GLY A 190 25.65 -6.97 15.00
N PHE A 191 24.42 -7.22 14.51
CA PHE A 191 23.16 -6.70 15.04
C PHE A 191 23.26 -5.19 15.35
N LYS A 192 22.49 -4.66 16.29
CA LYS A 192 22.54 -3.21 16.59
C LYS A 192 23.90 -2.75 17.13
N THR A 193 24.58 -3.56 17.94
CA THR A 193 25.71 -3.08 18.77
C THR A 193 27.04 -3.05 18.02
N ASN A 194 27.33 -4.08 17.22
CA ASN A 194 28.61 -4.26 16.53
C ASN A 194 28.45 -4.26 15.00
N SER A 195 27.30 -3.84 14.45
CA SER A 195 27.05 -3.82 13.00
C SER A 195 28.12 -3.06 12.21
N GLU A 196 28.48 -1.86 12.66
CA GLU A 196 29.49 -1.03 11.98
C GLU A 196 30.90 -1.65 12.03
N ALA A 197 31.29 -2.16 13.21
CA ALA A 197 32.58 -2.84 13.37
C ALA A 197 32.67 -4.10 12.51
N MET A 198 31.57 -4.85 12.37
CA MET A 198 31.52 -6.02 11.48
C MET A 198 31.59 -5.61 10.00
N LEU A 199 30.93 -4.54 9.58
CA LEU A 199 31.01 -4.04 8.20
C LEU A 199 32.45 -3.66 7.85
N ARG A 200 33.10 -2.86 8.70
CA ARG A 200 34.52 -2.49 8.52
C ARG A 200 35.45 -3.70 8.49
N LEU A 201 35.12 -4.77 9.22
CA LEU A 201 35.90 -6.01 9.20
C LEU A 201 35.81 -6.66 7.83
N ALA A 202 34.61 -6.72 7.26
CA ALA A 202 34.38 -7.24 5.92
C ALA A 202 35.12 -6.40 4.86
N GLU A 203 35.04 -5.08 4.95
CA GLU A 203 35.74 -4.17 4.02
C GLU A 203 37.27 -4.34 4.05
N SER A 204 37.82 -4.74 5.19
CA SER A 204 39.26 -4.97 5.35
C SER A 204 39.77 -6.23 4.64
N ILE A 205 38.88 -7.12 4.18
CA ILE A 205 39.20 -8.40 3.57
C ILE A 205 38.37 -8.57 2.28
N PRO A 206 38.98 -8.42 1.09
CA PRO A 206 38.27 -8.71 -0.15
C PRO A 206 37.72 -10.13 -0.14
N TYR A 207 36.43 -10.32 -0.43
CA TYR A 207 35.74 -11.60 -0.28
C TYR A 207 36.40 -12.71 -1.10
N ARG A 208 36.90 -12.38 -2.30
CA ARG A 208 37.69 -13.28 -3.17
C ARG A 208 38.90 -13.91 -2.46
N THR A 209 39.44 -13.26 -1.44
CA THR A 209 40.51 -13.81 -0.60
C THR A 209 40.01 -15.00 0.21
N LEU A 210 38.84 -14.88 0.83
CA LEU A 210 38.22 -15.94 1.62
C LEU A 210 37.67 -17.07 0.72
N GLN A 211 37.16 -16.74 -0.47
CA GLN A 211 36.67 -17.73 -1.45
C GLN A 211 37.75 -18.77 -1.85
N LYS A 212 39.02 -18.36 -1.90
CA LYS A 212 40.17 -19.26 -2.18
C LYS A 212 40.35 -20.36 -1.12
N HIS A 213 39.74 -20.17 0.05
CA HIS A 213 39.80 -21.08 1.20
C HIS A 213 38.45 -21.75 1.48
N GLY A 214 37.61 -21.90 0.44
CA GLY A 214 36.38 -22.70 0.53
C GLY A 214 36.65 -24.07 1.16
N LYS A 215 35.76 -24.51 2.06
CA LYS A 215 35.85 -25.72 2.89
C LYS A 215 36.97 -25.73 3.94
N GLN A 216 37.80 -24.70 4.04
CA GLN A 216 38.85 -24.57 5.06
C GLN A 216 38.41 -23.60 6.16
N SER A 217 37.44 -24.00 6.97
CA SER A 217 36.79 -23.10 7.94
C SER A 217 37.75 -22.53 8.98
N VAL A 218 38.75 -23.29 9.44
CA VAL A 218 39.77 -22.83 10.40
C VAL A 218 40.65 -21.72 9.82
N VAL A 219 40.98 -21.80 8.52
CA VAL A 219 41.78 -20.77 7.84
C VAL A 219 40.98 -19.47 7.72
N ILE A 220 39.73 -19.55 7.29
CA ILE A 220 38.84 -18.38 7.22
C ILE A 220 38.64 -17.78 8.61
N GLU A 221 38.46 -18.61 9.62
CA GLU A 221 38.33 -18.18 11.01
C GLU A 221 39.59 -17.45 11.51
N ALA A 222 40.78 -17.98 11.24
CA ALA A 222 42.05 -17.34 11.59
C ALA A 222 42.20 -15.97 10.91
N ILE A 223 41.91 -15.88 9.61
CA ILE A 223 41.96 -14.62 8.86
C ILE A 223 41.01 -13.58 9.49
N LEU A 224 39.76 -13.97 9.74
CA LEU A 224 38.75 -13.06 10.26
C LEU A 224 39.03 -12.63 11.72
N LEU A 225 39.35 -13.55 12.61
CA LEU A 225 39.64 -13.24 14.02
C LEU A 225 40.94 -12.44 14.19
N GLY A 226 41.94 -12.73 13.37
CA GLY A 226 43.19 -11.97 13.36
C GLY A 226 43.01 -10.54 12.86
N GLN A 227 42.31 -10.35 11.74
CA GLN A 227 41.95 -9.01 11.24
C GLN A 227 41.07 -8.23 12.23
N ALA A 228 40.20 -8.94 12.96
CA ALA A 228 39.38 -8.36 14.00
C ALA A 228 40.14 -7.99 15.29
N ASP A 229 41.42 -8.34 15.42
CA ASP A 229 42.17 -8.14 16.67
C ASP A 229 41.56 -8.87 17.88
N LEU A 230 41.07 -10.09 17.66
CA LEU A 230 40.43 -10.92 18.68
C LEU A 230 41.25 -12.15 19.07
N ILE A 231 42.45 -12.31 18.51
CA ILE A 231 43.43 -13.32 18.91
C ILE A 231 44.45 -12.67 19.85
N PRO A 232 44.48 -13.01 21.15
CA PRO A 232 45.43 -12.42 22.09
C PRO A 232 46.88 -12.70 21.71
N GLU A 233 47.78 -11.73 21.91
CA GLU A 233 49.18 -11.90 21.51
C GLU A 233 49.90 -12.99 22.30
N ASP A 234 49.69 -13.04 23.62
CA ASP A 234 50.34 -13.95 24.56
C ASP A 234 49.41 -15.11 24.98
N THR A 235 48.61 -15.63 24.06
CA THR A 235 47.68 -16.73 24.38
C THR A 235 48.42 -18.03 24.72
N ASN A 236 48.12 -18.60 25.90
CA ASN A 236 48.58 -19.93 26.29
C ASN A 236 47.66 -21.05 25.77
N ASP A 237 46.52 -20.71 25.17
CA ASP A 237 45.56 -21.63 24.59
C ASP A 237 46.05 -22.17 23.23
N GLU A 238 46.09 -23.50 23.07
CA GLU A 238 46.59 -24.17 21.86
C GLU A 238 45.77 -23.85 20.60
N TYR A 239 44.45 -23.71 20.73
CA TYR A 239 43.59 -23.31 19.61
C TYR A 239 43.91 -21.87 19.18
N GLY A 240 44.06 -20.97 20.15
CA GLY A 240 44.49 -19.59 19.92
C GLY A 240 45.85 -19.48 19.24
N LYS A 241 46.85 -20.28 19.69
CA LYS A 241 48.18 -20.33 19.08
C LYS A 241 48.13 -20.79 17.63
N HIS A 242 47.30 -21.81 17.34
CA HIS A 242 47.11 -22.29 15.99
C HIS A 242 46.50 -21.22 15.08
N LEU A 243 45.41 -20.56 15.50
CA LEU A 243 44.80 -19.47 14.74
C LEU A 243 45.76 -18.30 14.50
N LYS A 244 46.58 -17.94 15.50
CA LYS A 244 47.60 -16.89 15.36
C LYS A 244 48.61 -17.24 14.28
N LYS A 245 49.16 -18.46 14.32
CA LYS A 245 50.13 -18.93 13.32
C LYS A 245 49.57 -18.89 11.90
N GLU A 246 48.32 -19.35 11.71
CA GLU A 246 47.63 -19.28 10.43
C GLU A 246 47.42 -17.82 9.98
N TYR A 247 46.96 -16.95 10.87
CA TYR A 247 46.76 -15.53 10.56
C TYR A 247 48.06 -14.84 10.16
N ASP A 248 49.16 -15.02 10.89
CA ASP A 248 50.45 -14.40 10.60
C ASP A 248 50.96 -14.77 9.20
N PHE A 249 50.69 -16.01 8.76
CA PHE A 249 51.00 -16.46 7.41
C PHE A 249 50.12 -15.76 6.36
N TYR A 250 48.79 -15.75 6.55
CA TYR A 250 47.85 -15.21 5.57
C TYR A 250 47.83 -13.69 5.49
N GLN A 251 48.09 -13.00 6.61
CA GLN A 251 48.27 -11.56 6.65
C GLN A 251 49.42 -11.15 5.73
N LYS A 252 50.56 -11.84 5.78
CA LYS A 252 51.70 -11.61 4.89
C LYS A 252 51.37 -12.01 3.45
N LYS A 253 50.81 -13.20 3.24
CA LYS A 253 50.47 -13.73 1.89
C LYS A 253 49.55 -12.80 1.10
N TYR A 254 48.56 -12.20 1.76
CA TYR A 254 47.57 -11.33 1.12
C TYR A 254 47.80 -9.84 1.39
N SER A 255 48.89 -9.48 2.06
CA SER A 255 49.21 -8.09 2.45
C SER A 255 48.05 -7.39 3.17
N LEU A 256 47.38 -8.13 4.06
CA LEU A 256 46.21 -7.62 4.78
C LEU A 256 46.64 -6.51 5.75
N LYS A 257 45.95 -5.38 5.68
CA LYS A 257 46.14 -4.26 6.61
C LYS A 257 45.12 -4.38 7.72
N LYS A 258 45.59 -4.35 8.96
CA LYS A 258 44.72 -4.34 10.13
C LYS A 258 44.08 -2.95 10.27
N THR A 259 42.77 -2.89 10.18
CA THR A 259 41.99 -1.63 10.22
C THR A 259 41.04 -1.54 11.41
N ILE A 260 40.98 -2.59 12.23
CA ILE A 260 40.13 -2.69 13.42
C ILE A 260 40.99 -3.12 14.60
N HIS A 261 40.72 -2.52 15.75
CA HIS A 261 41.37 -2.81 17.01
C HIS A 261 40.42 -3.45 18.03
N HIS A 262 40.99 -4.18 18.98
CA HIS A 262 40.25 -4.90 20.01
C HIS A 262 39.22 -4.03 20.75
N GLN A 263 39.58 -2.77 21.02
CA GLN A 263 38.79 -1.81 21.80
C GLN A 263 37.50 -1.35 21.10
N GLU A 264 37.42 -1.51 19.77
CA GLU A 264 36.23 -1.13 18.99
C GLU A 264 35.09 -2.13 19.19
N TRP A 265 35.37 -3.34 19.68
CA TRP A 265 34.38 -4.38 19.92
C TRP A 265 33.62 -4.19 21.22
N LYS A 266 32.31 -4.00 21.12
CA LYS A 266 31.44 -3.82 22.28
C LYS A 266 30.96 -5.17 22.81
N MET A 267 31.37 -5.48 24.04
CA MET A 267 30.96 -6.68 24.78
C MET A 267 29.93 -6.39 25.86
N MET A 268 29.95 -5.18 26.44
CA MET A 268 29.06 -4.79 27.53
C MET A 268 27.61 -4.68 27.03
N GLY A 269 26.67 -5.27 27.77
CA GLY A 269 25.26 -5.31 27.38
C GLY A 269 24.93 -6.29 26.24
N VAL A 270 25.93 -6.99 25.71
CA VAL A 270 25.77 -8.03 24.68
C VAL A 270 25.70 -9.40 25.37
N ARG A 271 24.75 -10.25 24.97
CA ARG A 271 24.68 -11.62 25.49
C ARG A 271 25.91 -12.40 25.00
N PRO A 272 26.53 -13.30 25.80
CA PRO A 272 27.79 -13.96 25.42
C PRO A 272 27.77 -14.69 24.06
N HIS A 273 26.64 -15.30 23.68
CA HIS A 273 26.47 -15.93 22.37
C HIS A 273 26.46 -14.95 21.16
N ASN A 274 26.37 -13.65 21.44
CA ASN A 274 26.44 -12.55 20.46
C ASN A 274 27.80 -11.85 20.49
N PHE A 275 28.77 -12.35 21.26
CA PHE A 275 30.11 -11.75 21.25
C PHE A 275 30.74 -11.87 19.85
N PRO A 276 31.47 -10.84 19.38
CA PRO A 276 32.12 -10.80 18.07
C PRO A 276 32.90 -12.05 17.71
N ALA A 277 33.73 -12.58 18.62
CA ALA A 277 34.54 -13.76 18.33
C ALA A 277 33.69 -15.00 17.97
N VAL A 278 32.60 -15.22 18.71
CA VAL A 278 31.63 -16.31 18.44
C VAL A 278 30.91 -16.07 17.11
N ARG A 279 30.49 -14.83 16.82
CA ARG A 279 29.80 -14.49 15.57
C ARG A 279 30.71 -14.60 14.35
N ILE A 280 31.97 -14.20 14.48
CA ILE A 280 33.00 -14.34 13.45
C ILE A 280 33.29 -15.82 13.17
N ALA A 281 33.42 -16.66 14.20
CA ALA A 281 33.60 -18.10 14.02
C ALA A 281 32.39 -18.74 13.31
N GLN A 282 31.16 -18.31 13.62
CA GLN A 282 29.97 -18.74 12.90
C GLN A 282 29.98 -18.30 11.43
N LEU A 283 30.35 -17.04 11.16
CA LEU A 283 30.51 -16.55 9.79
C LEU A 283 31.57 -17.33 9.02
N ALA A 284 32.70 -17.67 9.64
CA ALA A 284 33.73 -18.48 9.02
C ALA A 284 33.18 -19.83 8.51
N GLN A 285 32.31 -20.48 9.29
CA GLN A 285 31.64 -21.70 8.85
C GLN A 285 30.71 -21.46 7.66
N ILE A 286 29.88 -20.41 7.72
CA ILE A 286 28.94 -20.04 6.63
C ILE A 286 29.71 -19.82 5.33
N LEU A 287 30.75 -18.97 5.37
CA LEU A 287 31.54 -18.63 4.19
C LEU A 287 32.34 -19.81 3.66
N SER A 288 32.88 -20.66 4.54
CA SER A 288 33.63 -21.84 4.11
C SER A 288 32.75 -22.84 3.34
N ASN A 289 31.49 -22.99 3.74
CA ASN A 289 30.54 -23.89 3.11
C ASN A 289 29.88 -23.27 1.87
N ASN A 290 29.85 -21.94 1.79
CA ASN A 290 29.18 -21.18 0.74
C ASN A 290 30.14 -20.12 0.18
N PRO A 291 31.13 -20.52 -0.65
CA PRO A 291 32.06 -19.57 -1.24
C PRO A 291 31.38 -18.61 -2.25
N ASN A 292 30.23 -18.97 -2.83
CA ASN A 292 29.41 -18.07 -3.65
C ASN A 292 28.14 -17.72 -2.88
N LEU A 293 28.27 -16.84 -1.90
CA LEU A 293 27.23 -16.55 -0.93
C LEU A 293 25.96 -15.98 -1.57
N PHE A 294 26.07 -14.99 -2.46
CA PHE A 294 24.91 -14.37 -3.12
C PHE A 294 24.12 -15.43 -3.88
N SER A 295 24.81 -16.22 -4.70
CA SER A 295 24.22 -17.33 -5.46
C SER A 295 23.48 -18.32 -4.56
N SER A 296 24.01 -18.61 -3.36
CA SER A 296 23.41 -19.55 -2.41
C SER A 296 22.21 -18.99 -1.63
N VAL A 297 22.08 -17.67 -1.50
CA VAL A 297 20.98 -17.04 -0.74
C VAL A 297 19.89 -16.43 -1.62
N ASN A 298 20.03 -16.53 -2.94
CA ASN A 298 19.06 -15.99 -3.91
C ASN A 298 17.77 -16.84 -4.03
N ASP A 299 17.70 -17.98 -3.34
CA ASP A 299 16.51 -18.84 -3.24
C ASP A 299 16.11 -19.05 -1.78
N ALA A 300 14.82 -18.89 -1.47
CA ALA A 300 14.26 -19.09 -0.14
C ALA A 300 14.47 -20.50 0.42
N ALA A 301 14.39 -21.52 -0.44
CA ALA A 301 14.63 -22.89 -0.03
C ALA A 301 16.12 -23.16 0.26
N ALA A 302 17.01 -22.44 -0.44
CA ALA A 302 18.46 -22.51 -0.24
C ALA A 302 18.93 -21.70 0.98
N PHE A 303 18.26 -20.58 1.31
CA PHE A 303 18.62 -19.72 2.44
C PHE A 303 18.81 -20.49 3.75
N LYS A 304 17.83 -21.31 4.17
CA LYS A 304 17.93 -22.06 5.43
C LYS A 304 19.17 -22.95 5.45
N LYS A 305 19.49 -23.60 4.33
CA LYS A 305 20.67 -24.48 4.20
C LYS A 305 21.98 -23.72 4.37
N VAL A 306 22.07 -22.47 3.89
CA VAL A 306 23.26 -21.62 4.08
C VAL A 306 23.58 -21.38 5.55
N PHE A 307 22.55 -21.23 6.39
CA PHE A 307 22.69 -20.94 7.81
C PHE A 307 22.63 -22.18 8.72
N GLU A 308 22.47 -23.38 8.15
CA GLU A 308 22.55 -24.66 8.85
C GLU A 308 24.00 -25.07 9.13
N ILE A 309 24.69 -24.28 9.93
CA ILE A 309 26.08 -24.53 10.33
C ILE A 309 26.17 -25.29 11.65
N GLN A 310 27.29 -25.99 11.83
CA GLN A 310 27.74 -26.47 13.13
C GLN A 310 28.77 -25.49 13.71
N VAL A 311 28.53 -25.04 14.93
CA VAL A 311 29.49 -24.21 15.66
C VAL A 311 30.68 -25.09 16.08
N PRO A 312 31.94 -24.68 15.81
CA PRO A 312 33.11 -25.45 16.19
C PRO A 312 33.11 -25.80 17.68
N ASP A 313 33.62 -26.98 18.02
CA ASP A 313 33.58 -27.50 19.40
C ASP A 313 34.25 -26.55 20.41
N TYR A 314 35.30 -25.84 19.99
CA TYR A 314 35.94 -24.79 20.79
C TYR A 314 34.93 -23.71 21.23
N TRP A 315 34.23 -23.10 20.28
CA TRP A 315 33.25 -22.03 20.57
C TRP A 315 31.97 -22.53 21.25
N GLN A 316 31.78 -23.85 21.39
CA GLN A 316 30.75 -24.39 22.26
C GLN A 316 31.08 -24.20 23.74
N GLN A 317 32.37 -24.13 24.10
CA GLN A 317 32.84 -24.00 25.48
C GLN A 317 33.57 -22.68 25.76
N HIS A 318 33.78 -21.86 24.73
CA HIS A 318 34.50 -20.60 24.82
C HIS A 318 33.70 -19.45 24.21
N PHE A 319 33.68 -18.29 24.89
CA PHE A 319 33.17 -17.04 24.31
C PHE A 319 34.29 -16.07 23.92
N ARG A 320 35.53 -16.38 24.32
CA ARG A 320 36.78 -15.70 24.01
C ARG A 320 37.89 -16.75 24.01
N ILE A 321 38.94 -16.53 23.24
CA ILE A 321 40.11 -17.43 23.21
C ILE A 321 40.73 -17.51 24.61
N GLY A 322 40.99 -18.74 25.08
CA GLY A 322 41.51 -19.06 26.42
C GLY A 322 40.50 -18.96 27.57
N GLY A 323 39.31 -18.39 27.34
CA GLY A 323 38.30 -18.18 28.37
C GLY A 323 37.26 -19.29 28.41
N LEU A 324 37.48 -20.31 29.25
CA LEU A 324 36.51 -21.39 29.48
C LEU A 324 35.20 -20.83 30.06
N SER A 325 34.08 -21.22 29.44
CA SER A 325 32.73 -20.84 29.86
C SER A 325 32.05 -22.00 30.57
N GLN A 326 31.40 -21.71 31.71
CA GLN A 326 30.50 -22.67 32.38
C GLN A 326 29.22 -22.92 31.58
N LYS A 327 28.86 -22.02 30.66
CA LYS A 327 27.68 -22.14 29.80
C LYS A 327 28.09 -22.62 28.41
N ARG A 328 27.44 -23.68 27.95
CA ARG A 328 27.69 -24.25 26.62
C ARG A 328 26.84 -23.55 25.56
N LEU A 329 27.46 -23.18 24.45
CA LEU A 329 26.74 -22.69 23.27
C LEU A 329 26.03 -23.87 22.57
N SER A 330 24.87 -23.59 21.97
CA SER A 330 24.22 -24.53 21.05
C SER A 330 25.13 -24.87 19.87
N LYS A 331 25.07 -26.13 19.41
CA LYS A 331 25.78 -26.59 18.21
C LYS A 331 25.29 -25.91 16.93
N LYS A 332 24.07 -25.38 16.93
CA LYS A 332 23.42 -24.72 15.77
C LYS A 332 22.98 -23.31 16.11
N LEU A 333 22.79 -22.48 15.09
CA LEU A 333 22.12 -21.19 15.23
C LEU A 333 20.68 -21.39 15.74
N SER A 334 20.23 -20.51 16.64
CA SER A 334 18.86 -20.57 17.16
C SER A 334 17.84 -20.16 16.09
N ASN A 335 16.61 -20.71 16.16
CA ASN A 335 15.51 -20.29 15.27
C ASN A 335 15.26 -18.78 15.32
N ASN A 336 15.42 -18.16 16.49
CA ASN A 336 15.30 -16.71 16.64
C ASN A 336 16.41 -15.96 15.89
N THR A 337 17.65 -16.47 15.92
CA THR A 337 18.74 -15.91 15.11
C THR A 337 18.44 -16.02 13.63
N LEU A 338 17.96 -17.19 13.17
CA LEU A 338 17.60 -17.42 11.78
C LEU A 338 16.50 -16.47 11.31
N ALA A 339 15.42 -16.31 12.09
CA ALA A 339 14.35 -15.36 11.79
C ALA A 339 14.87 -13.91 11.69
N LEU A 340 15.72 -13.48 12.63
CA LEU A 340 16.34 -12.15 12.58
C LEU A 340 17.24 -11.95 11.36
N LEU A 341 17.95 -12.97 10.92
CA LEU A 341 18.75 -12.91 9.69
C LEU A 341 17.87 -12.89 8.44
N THR A 342 16.78 -13.66 8.40
CA THR A 342 15.83 -13.55 7.29
C THR A 342 15.28 -12.13 7.16
N ILE A 343 14.86 -11.52 8.29
CA ILE A 343 14.27 -10.18 8.32
C ILE A 343 15.30 -9.08 8.00
N ASN A 344 16.53 -9.20 8.51
CA ASN A 344 17.51 -8.12 8.42
C ASN A 344 18.51 -8.26 7.29
N PHE A 345 18.83 -9.48 6.87
CA PHE A 345 19.79 -9.77 5.81
C PHE A 345 19.07 -10.13 4.50
N THR A 346 18.29 -11.22 4.48
CA THR A 346 17.73 -11.80 3.25
C THR A 346 16.69 -10.91 2.60
N VAL A 347 15.69 -10.48 3.36
CA VAL A 347 14.59 -9.68 2.83
C VAL A 347 15.09 -8.36 2.23
N PRO A 348 15.96 -7.56 2.89
CA PRO A 348 16.52 -6.36 2.28
C PRO A 348 17.41 -6.64 1.06
N LEU A 349 18.18 -7.74 1.08
CA LEU A 349 19.01 -8.15 -0.06
C LEU A 349 18.15 -8.45 -1.29
N TRP A 350 17.12 -9.28 -1.15
CA TRP A 350 16.18 -9.63 -2.21
C TRP A 350 15.37 -8.45 -2.69
N TYR A 351 14.90 -7.60 -1.77
CA TYR A 351 14.17 -6.39 -2.13
C TYR A 351 15.03 -5.46 -3.00
N THR A 352 16.31 -5.28 -2.63
CA THR A 352 17.28 -4.48 -3.40
C THR A 352 17.60 -5.12 -4.75
N TYR A 353 17.78 -6.43 -4.79
CA TYR A 353 18.04 -7.16 -6.03
C TYR A 353 16.84 -7.10 -7.00
N GLY A 354 15.62 -7.20 -6.48
CA GLY A 354 14.39 -7.01 -7.26
C GLY A 354 14.26 -5.61 -7.84
N GLN A 355 14.61 -4.57 -7.06
CA GLN A 355 14.66 -3.19 -7.57
C GLN A 355 15.70 -3.04 -8.69
N TYR A 356 16.88 -3.64 -8.53
CA TYR A 356 17.93 -3.63 -9.55
C TYR A 356 17.50 -4.31 -10.86
N LEU A 357 16.76 -5.42 -10.75
CA LEU A 357 16.21 -6.15 -11.90
C LEU A 357 14.91 -5.55 -12.47
N GLN A 358 14.29 -4.59 -11.77
CA GLN A 358 12.95 -4.08 -12.06
C GLN A 358 11.88 -5.19 -12.09
N ASP A 359 12.00 -6.18 -11.20
CA ASP A 359 11.12 -7.34 -11.12
C ASP A 359 10.30 -7.32 -9.81
N SER A 360 8.99 -7.11 -9.95
CA SER A 360 8.05 -6.98 -8.83
C SER A 360 7.86 -8.30 -8.05
N GLU A 361 8.14 -9.46 -8.63
CA GLU A 361 7.99 -10.77 -7.95
C GLU A 361 8.89 -10.86 -6.71
N TRP A 362 10.05 -10.21 -6.72
CA TRP A 362 10.95 -10.18 -5.57
C TRP A 362 10.35 -9.51 -4.34
N LYS A 363 9.56 -8.45 -4.55
CA LYS A 363 8.84 -7.78 -3.46
C LYS A 363 7.82 -8.72 -2.84
N GLU A 364 7.15 -9.53 -3.67
CA GLU A 364 6.20 -10.53 -3.19
C GLU A 364 6.88 -11.62 -2.38
N LYS A 365 7.99 -12.18 -2.89
CA LYS A 365 8.81 -13.15 -2.17
C LYS A 365 9.22 -12.64 -0.79
N CYS A 366 9.59 -11.36 -0.70
CA CYS A 366 9.90 -10.72 0.58
C CYS A 366 8.69 -10.71 1.52
N PHE A 367 7.51 -10.37 1.03
CA PHE A 367 6.29 -10.30 1.83
C PHE A 367 5.82 -11.68 2.29
N ASP A 368 5.88 -12.68 1.43
CA ASP A 368 5.47 -14.05 1.75
C ASP A 368 6.38 -14.63 2.84
N VAL A 369 7.71 -14.47 2.70
CA VAL A 369 8.67 -14.90 3.73
C VAL A 369 8.43 -14.19 5.07
N LEU A 370 8.11 -12.90 5.06
CA LEU A 370 7.77 -12.17 6.30
C LEU A 370 6.44 -12.62 6.91
N GLN A 371 5.47 -13.06 6.11
CA GLN A 371 4.19 -13.57 6.60
C GLN A 371 4.31 -14.97 7.22
N ASP A 372 5.27 -15.78 6.75
CA ASP A 372 5.55 -17.12 7.27
C ASP A 372 6.36 -17.12 8.59
N LEU A 373 7.00 -16.00 8.92
CA LEU A 373 7.79 -15.86 10.14
C LEU A 373 6.94 -15.38 11.32
N ALA A 374 7.25 -15.90 12.51
CA ALA A 374 6.64 -15.42 13.75
C ALA A 374 6.93 -13.93 13.97
N ALA A 375 5.95 -13.20 14.51
CA ALA A 375 6.12 -11.80 14.87
C ALA A 375 7.25 -11.63 15.90
N GLU A 376 8.03 -10.56 15.75
CA GLU A 376 9.01 -10.17 16.77
C GLU A 376 8.31 -9.67 18.04
N ASP A 377 8.86 -10.01 19.20
CA ASP A 377 8.43 -9.47 20.49
C ASP A 377 9.45 -8.48 21.04
N ASN A 378 9.14 -7.20 20.91
CA ASN A 378 9.92 -6.11 21.47
C ASN A 378 9.02 -5.04 22.11
N PHE A 379 9.63 -4.08 22.80
CA PHE A 379 8.89 -3.08 23.55
C PHE A 379 7.93 -2.24 22.68
N ILE A 380 8.24 -2.04 21.39
CA ILE A 380 7.38 -1.30 20.45
C ILE A 380 6.16 -2.15 20.07
N ILE A 381 6.37 -3.42 19.74
CA ILE A 381 5.26 -4.34 19.39
C ILE A 381 4.30 -4.51 20.58
N ARG A 382 4.83 -4.52 21.80
CA ARG A 382 4.01 -4.55 23.03
C ARG A 382 3.16 -3.29 23.22
N LYS A 383 3.59 -2.12 22.72
CA LYS A 383 2.78 -0.88 22.74
C LYS A 383 1.54 -1.01 21.84
N PHE A 384 1.67 -1.56 20.64
CA PHE A 384 0.51 -1.81 19.78
C PHE A 384 -0.43 -2.86 20.38
N SER A 385 0.15 -3.91 20.98
CA SER A 385 -0.61 -4.97 21.64
C SER A 385 -1.44 -4.44 22.83
N PHE A 386 -0.92 -3.46 23.57
CA PHE A 386 -1.66 -2.76 24.64
C PHE A 386 -2.94 -2.09 24.11
N HIS A 387 -2.91 -1.57 22.87
CA HIS A 387 -4.07 -0.99 22.19
C HIS A 387 -4.87 -2.01 21.36
N SER A 388 -4.83 -3.29 21.74
CA SER A 388 -5.56 -4.38 21.06
C SER A 388 -5.21 -4.57 19.59
N TRP A 389 -4.02 -4.14 19.16
CA TRP A 389 -3.49 -4.42 17.82
C TRP A 389 -2.27 -5.32 17.91
N LYS A 390 -2.50 -6.64 17.80
CA LYS A 390 -1.44 -7.65 17.87
C LYS A 390 -0.84 -7.92 16.50
N ALA A 391 0.48 -8.04 16.43
CA ALA A 391 1.17 -8.53 15.24
C ALA A 391 0.99 -10.05 15.11
N GLN A 392 0.60 -10.52 13.93
CA GLN A 392 0.40 -11.95 13.67
C GLN A 392 1.68 -12.63 13.18
N ASN A 393 2.51 -11.90 12.43
CA ASN A 393 3.73 -12.40 11.81
C ASN A 393 4.81 -11.31 11.70
N ALA A 394 5.96 -11.64 11.13
CA ALA A 394 7.07 -10.71 10.98
C ALA A 394 6.70 -9.53 10.07
N PHE A 395 5.86 -9.74 9.04
CA PHE A 395 5.32 -8.66 8.19
C PHE A 395 4.63 -7.58 9.04
N ASP A 396 3.70 -8.00 9.91
CA ASP A 396 3.01 -7.06 10.81
C ASP A 396 3.99 -6.37 11.75
N SER A 397 4.92 -7.11 12.36
CA SER A 397 5.85 -6.54 13.33
C SER A 397 6.84 -5.55 12.68
N GLN A 398 7.32 -5.83 11.46
CA GLN A 398 8.18 -4.91 10.72
C GLN A 398 7.42 -3.68 10.24
N GLY A 399 6.16 -3.85 9.80
CA GLY A 399 5.26 -2.73 9.50
C GLY A 399 4.97 -1.86 10.73
N MET A 400 4.76 -2.47 11.91
CA MET A 400 4.52 -1.75 13.16
C MET A 400 5.76 -0.98 13.62
N LEU A 401 6.96 -1.56 13.45
CA LEU A 401 8.22 -0.87 13.70
C LEU A 401 8.39 0.35 12.79
N GLY A 402 8.12 0.20 11.49
CA GLY A 402 8.10 1.33 10.55
C GLY A 402 7.08 2.39 10.96
N LEU A 403 5.84 1.97 11.20
CA LEU A 403 4.74 2.86 11.60
C LEU A 403 5.10 3.65 12.86
N TYR A 404 5.68 3.00 13.86
CA TYR A 404 6.06 3.66 15.09
C TYR A 404 7.18 4.68 14.89
N HIS A 405 8.25 4.30 14.21
CA HIS A 405 9.44 5.14 14.06
C HIS A 405 9.21 6.32 13.11
N ASP A 406 8.49 6.08 12.02
CA ASP A 406 8.34 7.05 10.93
C ASP A 406 7.07 7.90 11.07
N TYR A 407 6.08 7.44 11.85
CA TYR A 407 4.81 8.18 12.02
C TYR A 407 4.45 8.46 13.48
N CYS A 408 4.30 7.43 14.34
CA CYS A 408 3.79 7.65 15.70
C CYS A 408 4.73 8.50 16.55
N LYS A 409 6.03 8.16 16.58
CA LYS A 409 7.05 8.87 17.35
C LYS A 409 7.20 10.34 16.93
N PRO A 410 7.28 10.69 15.63
CA PRO A 410 7.29 12.10 15.19
C PRO A 410 5.90 12.75 15.15
N LYS A 411 4.83 12.05 15.55
CA LYS A 411 3.43 12.51 15.55
C LYS A 411 2.88 12.90 14.17
N LYS A 412 3.30 12.22 13.10
CA LYS A 412 2.83 12.43 11.71
C LYS A 412 1.49 11.76 11.42
N CYS A 413 0.49 11.93 12.30
CA CYS A 413 -0.78 11.23 12.15
C CYS A 413 -1.58 11.65 10.91
N LEU A 414 -1.38 12.88 10.40
CA LEU A 414 -2.03 13.37 9.19
C LEU A 414 -1.45 12.75 7.89
N GLU A 415 -0.26 12.17 7.95
CA GLU A 415 0.37 11.41 6.85
C GLU A 415 0.09 9.90 6.95
N CYS A 416 -0.45 9.45 8.09
CA CYS A 416 -0.74 8.06 8.39
C CYS A 416 -2.18 7.70 7.98
N LYS A 417 -2.36 6.59 7.26
CA LYS A 417 -3.69 6.12 6.81
C LYS A 417 -4.68 5.97 7.96
N ILE A 418 -4.21 5.57 9.16
CA ILE A 418 -5.05 5.45 10.35
C ILE A 418 -5.53 6.84 10.80
N GLY A 419 -4.63 7.82 10.92
CA GLY A 419 -5.01 9.18 11.34
C GLY A 419 -5.88 9.90 10.31
N GLN A 420 -5.55 9.79 9.03
CA GLN A 420 -6.39 10.32 7.93
C GLN A 420 -7.81 9.75 7.96
N ASN A 421 -7.94 8.44 8.18
CA ASN A 421 -9.23 7.81 8.30
C ASN A 421 -9.97 8.19 9.59
N LEU A 422 -9.26 8.46 10.70
CA LEU A 422 -9.86 8.97 11.92
C LEU A 422 -10.57 10.32 11.69
N LEU A 423 -9.97 11.15 10.85
CA LEU A 423 -10.43 12.51 10.56
C LEU A 423 -11.55 12.55 9.50
N LYS A 424 -11.92 11.40 8.93
CA LYS A 424 -12.99 11.31 7.94
C LYS A 424 -14.33 11.75 8.56
N PRO A 425 -15.07 12.68 7.94
CA PRO A 425 -16.38 13.15 8.39
C PRO A 425 -17.42 12.03 8.39
N GLY A 426 -18.41 12.09 9.29
CA GLY A 426 -19.48 11.10 9.35
C GLY A 426 -19.06 9.72 9.90
N ARG A 427 -17.84 9.60 10.44
CA ARG A 427 -17.38 8.42 11.19
C ARG A 427 -18.05 8.32 12.58
N ASN A 428 -19.37 8.28 12.61
CA ASN A 428 -20.11 7.97 13.83
C ASN A 428 -20.30 6.46 13.97
N TRP A 429 -19.25 5.75 14.43
CA TRP A 429 -19.40 4.37 14.94
C TRP A 429 -20.45 4.30 16.08
N PHE A 430 -20.70 5.43 16.76
CA PHE A 430 -21.71 5.56 17.80
C PHE A 430 -23.17 5.45 17.31
N LEU A 431 -23.46 5.79 16.04
CA LEU A 431 -24.84 5.70 15.53
C LEU A 431 -25.28 4.25 15.25
N VAL A 432 -24.33 3.33 15.11
CA VAL A 432 -24.59 1.88 14.99
C VAL A 432 -25.03 1.26 16.34
N LYS A 433 -24.94 2.00 17.44
CA LYS A 433 -25.32 1.53 18.78
C LYS A 433 -26.65 2.08 19.32
N SER A 434 -27.38 2.90 18.55
CA SER A 434 -28.73 3.32 18.94
C SER A 434 -29.75 2.20 18.64
N PRO A 435 -30.56 1.76 19.62
CA PRO A 435 -31.60 0.75 19.40
C PRO A 435 -32.64 1.16 18.34
N ILE A 436 -32.76 2.45 18.04
CA ILE A 436 -33.80 3.03 17.19
C ILE A 436 -33.56 2.74 15.69
N TYR A 437 -32.32 2.45 15.28
CA TYR A 437 -31.99 2.17 13.86
C TYR A 437 -32.03 0.68 13.48
N ARG A 438 -32.36 -0.22 14.42
CA ARG A 438 -32.41 -1.66 14.11
C ARG A 438 -33.53 -2.04 13.15
N THR A 439 -34.63 -1.30 13.06
CA THR A 439 -35.85 -1.85 12.43
C THR A 439 -35.94 -1.65 10.91
N PHE A 440 -35.14 -0.77 10.30
CA PHE A 440 -35.18 -0.53 8.85
C PHE A 440 -34.00 -1.14 8.07
N ALA A 441 -32.87 -1.43 8.71
CA ALA A 441 -31.66 -1.92 8.05
C ALA A 441 -31.57 -3.47 7.94
N ILE A 442 -32.53 -4.22 8.48
CA ILE A 442 -32.37 -5.66 8.74
C ILE A 442 -32.60 -6.59 7.54
N ARG A 443 -32.94 -6.12 6.32
CA ARG A 443 -33.27 -7.07 5.24
C ARG A 443 -32.51 -7.03 3.91
N ILE A 444 -31.58 -6.09 3.67
CA ILE A 444 -30.73 -6.14 2.45
C ILE A 444 -29.21 -5.92 2.71
N GLN A 445 -28.78 -5.64 3.94
CA GLN A 445 -27.34 -5.45 4.23
C GLN A 445 -26.74 -6.63 4.98
N LYS A 446 -26.26 -7.62 4.23
CA LYS A 446 -24.98 -8.24 4.60
C LYS A 446 -23.93 -7.16 4.27
N THR A 447 -23.49 -6.38 5.26
CA THR A 447 -22.31 -5.51 5.09
C THR A 447 -21.19 -6.38 4.54
N MET A 448 -20.75 -6.12 3.30
CA MET A 448 -19.64 -6.88 2.73
C MET A 448 -18.42 -6.69 3.63
N GLU A 449 -17.96 -7.78 4.25
CA GLU A 449 -16.87 -7.75 5.23
C GLU A 449 -15.51 -7.47 4.56
N LYS A 450 -15.40 -7.73 3.26
CA LYS A 450 -14.18 -7.57 2.47
C LYS A 450 -14.25 -6.32 1.57
N PRO A 451 -13.16 -5.54 1.46
CA PRO A 451 -13.01 -4.49 0.45
C PRO A 451 -13.14 -5.03 -0.97
N VAL A 452 -13.35 -4.15 -1.94
CA VAL A 452 -13.52 -4.50 -3.35
C VAL A 452 -12.35 -3.96 -4.16
N ILE A 453 -11.82 -4.77 -5.07
CA ILE A 453 -10.98 -4.29 -6.17
C ILE A 453 -11.86 -4.13 -7.40
N ILE A 454 -11.78 -2.97 -8.06
CA ILE A 454 -12.52 -2.71 -9.28
C ILE A 454 -11.58 -2.94 -10.48
N LEU A 455 -11.92 -3.87 -11.36
CA LEU A 455 -11.21 -4.10 -12.61
C LEU A 455 -11.84 -3.21 -13.68
N GLY A 456 -11.07 -2.26 -14.21
CA GLY A 456 -11.49 -1.15 -15.06
C GLY A 456 -11.47 0.17 -14.29
N ALA A 457 -10.78 1.18 -14.83
CA ALA A 457 -10.64 2.53 -14.30
C ALA A 457 -11.30 3.59 -15.20
N LYS A 458 -12.05 3.14 -16.23
CA LYS A 458 -12.76 3.99 -17.21
C LYS A 458 -14.27 3.73 -17.15
N GLY A 459 -15.06 4.54 -17.86
CA GLY A 459 -16.49 4.29 -18.03
C GLY A 459 -17.25 4.19 -16.70
N ILE A 460 -17.91 3.05 -16.46
CA ILE A 460 -18.68 2.78 -15.24
C ILE A 460 -17.85 2.64 -13.95
N ALA A 461 -16.52 2.70 -14.01
CA ALA A 461 -15.65 2.61 -12.83
C ALA A 461 -15.94 3.69 -11.77
N HIS A 462 -16.15 4.94 -12.19
CA HIS A 462 -16.42 6.04 -11.26
C HIS A 462 -17.81 5.92 -10.59
N PRO A 463 -18.91 5.68 -11.34
CA PRO A 463 -20.19 5.33 -10.74
C PRO A 463 -20.15 4.09 -9.82
N ALA A 464 -19.39 3.05 -10.20
CA ALA A 464 -19.25 1.86 -9.36
C ALA A 464 -18.55 2.17 -8.02
N LEU A 465 -17.50 3.00 -8.06
CA LEU A 465 -16.85 3.50 -6.85
C LEU A 465 -17.84 4.28 -5.97
N GLU A 466 -18.68 5.13 -6.56
CA GLU A 466 -19.71 5.86 -5.82
C GLU A 466 -20.73 4.91 -5.16
N ILE A 467 -21.19 3.88 -5.88
CA ILE A 467 -22.07 2.85 -5.35
C ILE A 467 -21.43 2.16 -4.15
N PHE A 468 -20.19 1.67 -4.27
CA PHE A 468 -19.51 1.01 -3.15
C PHE A 468 -19.32 1.95 -1.96
N ASN A 469 -18.88 3.19 -2.20
CA ASN A 469 -18.71 4.19 -1.15
C ASN A 469 -20.02 4.52 -0.44
N SER A 470 -21.13 4.70 -1.16
CA SER A 470 -22.45 4.96 -0.58
C SER A 470 -22.94 3.79 0.28
N ASN A 471 -22.61 2.56 -0.14
CA ASN A 471 -22.85 1.33 0.59
C ASN A 471 -21.84 1.04 1.72
N GLN A 472 -20.94 1.98 2.00
CA GLN A 472 -19.89 1.85 3.03
C GLN A 472 -18.94 0.66 2.77
N VAL A 473 -18.82 0.25 1.51
CA VAL A 473 -17.87 -0.76 1.06
C VAL A 473 -16.58 -0.07 0.64
N ILE A 474 -15.45 -0.48 1.22
CA ILE A 474 -14.15 0.08 0.88
C ILE A 474 -13.73 -0.43 -0.51
N VAL A 475 -13.35 0.49 -1.39
CA VAL A 475 -12.64 0.14 -2.63
C VAL A 475 -11.14 0.21 -2.37
N TYR A 476 -10.45 -0.91 -2.55
CA TYR A 476 -9.02 -1.05 -2.29
C TYR A 476 -8.17 -0.35 -3.36
N GLY A 477 -8.59 -0.46 -4.61
CA GLY A 477 -7.90 0.08 -5.76
C GLY A 477 -8.59 -0.34 -7.06
N PHE A 478 -8.17 0.30 -8.14
CA PHE A 478 -8.52 -0.09 -9.50
C PHE A 478 -7.39 -0.91 -10.12
N LEU A 479 -7.74 -1.78 -11.06
CA LEU A 479 -6.79 -2.40 -11.99
C LEU A 479 -7.22 -2.06 -13.41
N ASP A 480 -6.33 -1.56 -14.26
CA ASP A 480 -6.65 -1.18 -15.64
C ASP A 480 -5.48 -1.52 -16.58
N GLU A 481 -5.77 -1.94 -17.80
CA GLU A 481 -4.74 -2.32 -18.77
C GLU A 481 -3.93 -1.12 -19.28
N ASP A 482 -4.48 0.09 -19.18
CA ASP A 482 -3.81 1.30 -19.60
C ASP A 482 -2.76 1.72 -18.58
N GLU A 483 -1.49 1.43 -18.88
CA GLU A 483 -0.34 1.76 -18.05
C GLU A 483 -0.25 3.26 -17.71
N LYS A 484 -0.82 4.15 -18.53
CA LYS A 484 -0.82 5.59 -18.25
C LYS A 484 -1.67 5.94 -17.03
N LEU A 485 -2.61 5.08 -16.65
CA LEU A 485 -3.43 5.27 -15.47
C LEU A 485 -2.74 4.76 -14.20
N HIS A 486 -1.71 3.91 -14.30
CA HIS A 486 -1.10 3.30 -13.11
C HIS A 486 -0.45 4.37 -12.22
N GLY A 487 -0.70 4.28 -10.92
CA GLY A 487 -0.27 5.27 -9.94
C GLY A 487 -1.12 6.55 -9.91
N THR A 488 -2.09 6.71 -10.81
CA THR A 488 -3.11 7.78 -10.70
C THR A 488 -4.21 7.40 -9.70
N GLU A 489 -5.10 8.34 -9.38
CA GLU A 489 -6.21 8.10 -8.45
C GLU A 489 -7.56 8.53 -9.05
N ILE A 490 -8.61 7.75 -8.78
CA ILE A 490 -10.00 8.10 -9.06
C ILE A 490 -10.70 8.29 -7.72
N ASN A 491 -11.12 9.53 -7.42
CA ASN A 491 -11.75 9.90 -6.14
C ASN A 491 -10.99 9.27 -4.93
N VAL A 492 -9.69 9.54 -4.87
CA VAL A 492 -8.70 9.10 -3.85
C VAL A 492 -8.39 7.60 -3.78
N VAL A 493 -8.92 6.81 -4.71
CA VAL A 493 -8.62 5.37 -4.80
C VAL A 493 -7.61 5.15 -5.93
N PRO A 494 -6.45 4.52 -5.66
CA PRO A 494 -5.38 4.40 -6.64
C PRO A 494 -5.70 3.37 -7.73
N VAL A 495 -5.20 3.61 -8.93
CA VAL A 495 -5.07 2.61 -9.99
C VAL A 495 -3.75 1.88 -9.77
N LEU A 496 -3.84 0.64 -9.31
CA LEU A 496 -2.73 -0.11 -8.73
C LEU A 496 -1.82 -0.73 -9.80
N GLY A 497 -2.37 -1.12 -10.94
CA GLY A 497 -1.64 -1.81 -11.99
C GLY A 497 -2.55 -2.53 -12.97
N ASN A 498 -1.99 -3.50 -13.69
CA ASN A 498 -2.69 -4.26 -14.72
C ASN A 498 -3.67 -5.30 -14.09
N PRO A 499 -4.86 -5.54 -14.68
CA PRO A 499 -5.81 -6.57 -14.22
C PRO A 499 -5.25 -7.99 -14.21
N GLU A 500 -4.22 -8.26 -15.00
CA GLU A 500 -3.55 -9.56 -15.09
C GLU A 500 -2.35 -9.70 -14.14
N ASP A 501 -1.96 -8.62 -13.45
CA ASP A 501 -0.86 -8.62 -12.48
C ASP A 501 -1.22 -9.48 -11.25
N ASP A 502 -0.48 -10.57 -11.07
CA ASP A 502 -0.74 -11.55 -10.02
C ASP A 502 -0.55 -10.99 -8.60
N GLY A 503 0.19 -9.89 -8.44
CA GLY A 503 0.43 -9.25 -7.15
C GLY A 503 -0.81 -8.64 -6.52
N PHE A 504 -1.66 -8.01 -7.33
CA PHE A 504 -2.96 -7.50 -6.87
C PHE A 504 -4.05 -8.55 -7.04
N LEU A 505 -4.00 -9.35 -8.11
CA LEU A 505 -5.00 -10.38 -8.38
C LEU A 505 -5.06 -11.44 -7.26
N LYS A 506 -3.95 -11.74 -6.56
CA LYS A 506 -3.93 -12.71 -5.44
C LYS A 506 -4.67 -12.26 -4.18
N LEU A 507 -4.97 -10.97 -4.05
CA LEU A 507 -5.78 -10.44 -2.95
C LEU A 507 -7.25 -10.84 -3.10
N ILE A 508 -7.71 -11.00 -4.35
CA ILE A 508 -9.10 -11.31 -4.70
C ILE A 508 -9.46 -12.73 -4.24
N GLY A 509 -10.62 -12.85 -3.57
CA GLY A 509 -11.12 -14.08 -2.95
C GLY A 509 -10.61 -14.33 -1.54
N LYS A 510 -9.39 -13.88 -1.23
CA LYS A 510 -8.79 -14.01 0.11
C LYS A 510 -9.11 -12.81 0.99
N LYS A 511 -8.62 -11.62 0.59
CA LYS A 511 -8.68 -10.37 1.36
C LYS A 511 -9.66 -9.36 0.76
N THR A 512 -9.92 -9.44 -0.54
CA THR A 512 -10.83 -8.54 -1.25
C THR A 512 -11.83 -9.33 -2.09
N GLU A 513 -12.97 -8.73 -2.39
CA GLU A 513 -13.86 -9.13 -3.48
C GLU A 513 -13.47 -8.40 -4.77
N ALA A 514 -14.09 -8.77 -5.89
CA ALA A 514 -13.84 -8.15 -7.19
C ALA A 514 -15.13 -7.63 -7.82
N PHE A 515 -15.04 -6.51 -8.51
CA PHE A 515 -16.07 -5.99 -9.40
C PHE A 515 -15.45 -5.66 -10.76
N VAL A 516 -16.13 -5.97 -11.87
CA VAL A 516 -15.61 -5.69 -13.23
C VAL A 516 -16.38 -4.50 -13.80
N ALA A 517 -15.74 -3.33 -13.81
CA ALA A 517 -16.26 -2.05 -14.27
C ALA A 517 -15.74 -1.70 -15.67
N VAL A 518 -16.08 -2.51 -16.67
CA VAL A 518 -15.64 -2.36 -18.06
C VAL A 518 -16.86 -2.33 -18.97
N ASP A 519 -16.96 -1.30 -19.82
CA ASP A 519 -18.07 -1.17 -20.78
C ASP A 519 -17.93 -2.12 -21.97
N ASP A 520 -16.71 -2.34 -22.47
CA ASP A 520 -16.47 -3.28 -23.57
C ASP A 520 -16.87 -4.70 -23.16
N ASN A 521 -17.83 -5.27 -23.88
CA ASN A 521 -18.44 -6.53 -23.50
C ASN A 521 -17.46 -7.71 -23.59
N LYS A 522 -16.61 -7.72 -24.63
CA LYS A 522 -15.65 -8.81 -24.85
C LYS A 522 -14.58 -8.80 -23.76
N TYR A 523 -14.08 -7.63 -23.42
CA TYR A 523 -13.08 -7.47 -22.38
C TYR A 523 -13.66 -7.75 -20.98
N ARG A 524 -14.91 -7.32 -20.71
CA ARG A 524 -15.61 -7.70 -19.47
C ARG A 524 -15.75 -9.23 -19.35
N GLN A 525 -16.16 -9.92 -20.42
CA GLN A 525 -16.21 -11.39 -20.45
C GLN A 525 -14.84 -12.04 -20.18
N PHE A 526 -13.79 -11.51 -20.79
CA PHE A 526 -12.41 -11.96 -20.56
C PHE A 526 -12.01 -11.85 -19.09
N LEU A 527 -12.19 -10.69 -18.46
CA LEU A 527 -11.82 -10.46 -17.06
C LEU A 527 -12.63 -11.33 -16.10
N VAL A 528 -13.93 -11.50 -16.35
CA VAL A 528 -14.78 -12.41 -15.57
C VAL A 528 -14.24 -13.85 -15.67
N LYS A 529 -13.96 -14.32 -16.88
CA LYS A 529 -13.41 -15.67 -17.09
C LYS A 529 -12.06 -15.83 -16.39
N MET A 530 -11.18 -14.84 -16.47
CA MET A 530 -9.89 -14.84 -15.78
C MET A 530 -10.07 -14.97 -14.26
N LEU A 531 -10.96 -14.19 -13.65
CA LEU A 531 -11.23 -14.25 -12.21
C LEU A 531 -11.76 -15.61 -11.77
N ILE A 532 -12.68 -16.19 -12.54
CA ILE A 532 -13.22 -17.53 -12.26
C ILE A 532 -12.13 -18.60 -12.42
N ASP A 533 -11.37 -18.55 -13.51
CA ASP A 533 -10.38 -19.58 -13.82
C ASP A 533 -9.19 -19.54 -12.86
N LYS A 534 -8.60 -18.35 -12.65
CA LYS A 534 -7.39 -18.16 -11.83
C LYS A 534 -7.67 -18.06 -10.33
N ARG A 535 -8.79 -17.43 -9.92
CA ARG A 535 -9.06 -17.12 -8.50
C ARG A 535 -10.25 -17.86 -7.93
N LYS A 536 -11.06 -18.53 -8.76
CA LYS A 536 -12.30 -19.22 -8.34
C LYS A 536 -13.27 -18.27 -7.63
N VAL A 537 -13.29 -17.01 -8.06
CA VAL A 537 -14.11 -15.93 -7.50
C VAL A 537 -15.12 -15.47 -8.54
N GLN A 538 -16.36 -15.29 -8.10
CA GLN A 538 -17.39 -14.59 -8.87
C GLN A 538 -17.38 -13.10 -8.50
N PRO A 539 -17.36 -12.19 -9.48
CA PRO A 539 -17.54 -10.77 -9.21
C PRO A 539 -18.84 -10.47 -8.44
N ILE A 540 -18.78 -9.54 -7.50
CA ILE A 540 -19.93 -9.12 -6.70
C ILE A 540 -20.82 -8.12 -7.46
N ASN A 541 -22.04 -7.87 -6.98
CA ASN A 541 -22.91 -6.84 -7.55
C ASN A 541 -22.57 -5.45 -6.99
N ALA A 542 -22.64 -4.42 -7.85
CA ALA A 542 -22.64 -3.02 -7.45
C ALA A 542 -24.07 -2.48 -7.58
N ILE A 543 -24.78 -2.32 -6.46
CA ILE A 543 -26.20 -1.93 -6.43
C ILE A 543 -26.36 -0.59 -5.70
N HIS A 544 -26.82 0.44 -6.41
CA HIS A 544 -27.05 1.75 -5.82
C HIS A 544 -28.23 1.73 -4.83
N GLN A 545 -28.13 2.45 -3.71
CA GLN A 545 -29.13 2.44 -2.63
C GLN A 545 -30.51 2.97 -3.03
N THR A 546 -30.57 3.77 -4.10
CA THR A 546 -31.84 4.31 -4.62
C THR A 546 -32.47 3.43 -5.70
N SER A 547 -31.86 2.30 -6.04
CA SER A 547 -32.50 1.31 -6.90
C SER A 547 -33.58 0.54 -6.15
N TYR A 548 -34.60 0.09 -6.86
CA TYR A 548 -35.62 -0.80 -6.35
C TYR A 548 -35.49 -2.16 -7.03
N ILE A 549 -35.40 -3.22 -6.24
CA ILE A 549 -35.37 -4.61 -6.72
C ILE A 549 -36.46 -5.36 -5.98
N SER A 550 -37.38 -5.97 -6.72
CA SER A 550 -38.46 -6.77 -6.12
C SER A 550 -37.91 -7.92 -5.28
N THR A 551 -38.61 -8.26 -4.22
CA THR A 551 -38.20 -9.33 -3.28
C THR A 551 -38.21 -10.74 -3.88
N ASP A 552 -38.91 -10.92 -4.99
CA ASP A 552 -39.04 -12.17 -5.74
C ASP A 552 -38.33 -12.13 -7.11
N ALA A 553 -37.54 -11.08 -7.38
CA ALA A 553 -36.68 -11.04 -8.54
C ALA A 553 -35.43 -11.92 -8.34
N GLU A 554 -35.00 -12.59 -9.40
CA GLU A 554 -33.75 -13.36 -9.42
C GLU A 554 -32.61 -12.48 -9.94
N LEU A 555 -31.46 -12.49 -9.27
CA LEU A 555 -30.30 -11.68 -9.64
C LEU A 555 -29.02 -12.50 -9.65
N GLY A 556 -28.34 -12.52 -10.80
CA GLY A 556 -27.01 -13.08 -10.97
C GLY A 556 -25.89 -12.27 -10.32
N HIS A 557 -24.65 -12.55 -10.75
CA HIS A 557 -23.43 -11.99 -10.16
C HIS A 557 -22.82 -10.87 -11.02
N GLY A 558 -21.95 -10.04 -10.46
CA GLY A 558 -21.20 -9.03 -11.21
C GLY A 558 -22.02 -7.92 -11.86
N ASN A 559 -23.28 -7.72 -11.46
CA ASN A 559 -24.19 -6.76 -12.05
C ASN A 559 -23.90 -5.32 -11.59
N PHE A 560 -23.91 -4.37 -12.52
CA PHE A 560 -23.92 -2.95 -12.25
C PHE A 560 -25.36 -2.42 -12.28
N ILE A 561 -25.90 -2.02 -11.12
CA ILE A 561 -27.26 -1.49 -10.99
C ILE A 561 -27.17 -0.06 -10.45
N ASN A 562 -27.31 0.91 -11.35
CA ASN A 562 -27.12 2.32 -11.04
C ASN A 562 -28.34 2.94 -10.33
N ALA A 563 -28.22 4.22 -9.95
CA ALA A 563 -29.25 4.96 -9.26
C ALA A 563 -30.61 4.93 -9.97
N GLN A 564 -31.68 4.77 -9.19
CA GLN A 564 -33.08 4.80 -9.65
C GLN A 564 -33.48 3.69 -10.64
N VAL A 565 -32.67 2.65 -10.80
CA VAL A 565 -33.08 1.45 -11.55
C VAL A 565 -34.23 0.75 -10.83
N ASN A 566 -35.23 0.27 -11.57
CA ASN A 566 -36.35 -0.51 -11.05
C ASN A 566 -36.37 -1.90 -11.70
N ILE A 567 -36.32 -2.95 -10.87
CA ILE A 567 -36.45 -4.35 -11.29
C ILE A 567 -37.73 -4.92 -10.64
N GLY A 568 -38.71 -5.22 -11.48
CA GLY A 568 -40.07 -5.63 -11.12
C GLY A 568 -40.20 -7.09 -10.68
N ALA A 569 -41.41 -7.46 -10.28
CA ALA A 569 -41.70 -8.76 -9.68
C ALA A 569 -41.46 -9.94 -10.62
N GLY A 570 -40.85 -11.01 -10.12
CA GLY A 570 -40.54 -12.22 -10.89
C GLY A 570 -39.59 -12.01 -12.08
N ALA A 571 -38.94 -10.85 -12.19
CA ALA A 571 -37.93 -10.61 -13.20
C ALA A 571 -36.70 -11.50 -12.95
N LYS A 572 -36.08 -11.97 -14.03
CA LYS A 572 -34.89 -12.83 -13.98
C LYS A 572 -33.71 -12.12 -14.61
N ILE A 573 -32.72 -11.77 -13.79
CA ILE A 573 -31.54 -11.04 -14.23
C ILE A 573 -30.33 -11.98 -14.17
N GLY A 574 -29.66 -12.13 -15.32
CA GLY A 574 -28.40 -12.86 -15.47
C GLY A 574 -27.23 -12.17 -14.77
N SER A 575 -26.02 -12.56 -15.14
CA SER A 575 -24.77 -12.07 -14.56
C SER A 575 -24.07 -11.07 -15.49
N HIS A 576 -23.31 -10.15 -14.89
CA HIS A 576 -22.44 -9.18 -15.57
C HIS A 576 -23.18 -8.19 -16.48
N CYS A 577 -24.45 -7.95 -16.17
CA CYS A 577 -25.30 -6.98 -16.83
C CYS A 577 -25.03 -5.56 -16.30
N ILE A 578 -25.30 -4.57 -17.15
CA ILE A 578 -25.15 -3.15 -16.83
C ILE A 578 -26.51 -2.48 -16.97
N PHE A 579 -27.02 -1.91 -15.88
CA PHE A 579 -28.25 -1.13 -15.84
C PHE A 579 -27.90 0.30 -15.47
N ASN A 580 -28.01 1.20 -16.45
CA ASN A 580 -27.75 2.62 -16.25
C ASN A 580 -28.92 3.32 -15.54
N SER A 581 -28.66 4.56 -15.09
CA SER A 581 -29.56 5.29 -14.20
C SER A 581 -30.99 5.36 -14.74
N GLY A 582 -31.96 5.10 -13.87
CA GLY A 582 -33.39 5.19 -14.20
C GLY A 582 -33.91 4.12 -15.16
N ALA A 583 -33.14 3.08 -15.50
CA ALA A 583 -33.67 1.98 -16.31
C ALA A 583 -34.77 1.21 -15.57
N ILE A 584 -35.79 0.76 -16.30
CA ILE A 584 -36.94 0.03 -15.76
C ILE A 584 -36.99 -1.34 -16.42
N VAL A 585 -37.01 -2.40 -15.61
CA VAL A 585 -37.26 -3.77 -16.01
C VAL A 585 -38.54 -4.22 -15.32
N ASP A 586 -39.61 -4.34 -16.08
CA ASP A 586 -40.94 -4.66 -15.56
C ASP A 586 -41.08 -6.16 -15.21
N HIS A 587 -42.20 -6.53 -14.60
CA HIS A 587 -42.46 -7.87 -14.09
C HIS A 587 -42.33 -8.98 -15.15
N GLY A 588 -41.78 -10.12 -14.72
CA GLY A 588 -41.63 -11.32 -15.55
C GLY A 588 -40.63 -11.18 -16.72
N ALA A 589 -39.92 -10.07 -16.86
CA ALA A 589 -38.89 -9.93 -17.88
C ALA A 589 -37.68 -10.83 -17.58
N ALA A 590 -37.06 -11.36 -18.63
CA ALA A 590 -35.87 -12.22 -18.55
C ALA A 590 -34.70 -11.54 -19.27
N ILE A 591 -33.65 -11.22 -18.52
CA ILE A 591 -32.43 -10.59 -19.01
C ILE A 591 -31.29 -11.59 -18.84
N GLU A 592 -30.70 -12.06 -19.94
CA GLU A 592 -29.57 -12.99 -19.92
C GLU A 592 -28.24 -12.27 -19.60
N ASP A 593 -27.16 -13.03 -19.49
CA ASP A 593 -25.84 -12.54 -19.09
C ASP A 593 -25.29 -11.45 -20.03
N PHE A 594 -24.48 -10.55 -19.47
CA PHE A 594 -23.73 -9.53 -20.21
C PHE A 594 -24.57 -8.49 -20.97
N VAL A 595 -25.88 -8.41 -20.72
CA VAL A 595 -26.76 -7.41 -21.33
C VAL A 595 -26.45 -6.00 -20.81
N GLN A 596 -26.57 -5.00 -21.68
CA GLN A 596 -26.43 -3.59 -21.32
C GLN A 596 -27.72 -2.82 -21.58
N ILE A 597 -28.22 -2.15 -20.56
CA ILE A 597 -29.42 -1.33 -20.59
C ILE A 597 -29.04 0.13 -20.31
N GLY A 598 -29.29 0.98 -21.30
CA GLY A 598 -29.01 2.41 -21.28
C GLY A 598 -29.89 3.18 -20.29
N ALA A 599 -29.49 4.42 -20.01
CA ALA A 599 -30.16 5.25 -19.01
C ALA A 599 -31.62 5.52 -19.42
N GLY A 600 -32.55 5.40 -18.48
CA GLY A 600 -33.98 5.64 -18.71
C GLY A 600 -34.66 4.70 -19.71
N ALA A 601 -34.02 3.58 -20.10
CA ALA A 601 -34.66 2.60 -20.97
C ALA A 601 -35.75 1.82 -20.20
N ILE A 602 -36.82 1.46 -20.89
CA ILE A 602 -37.99 0.77 -20.35
C ILE A 602 -38.13 -0.59 -21.05
N VAL A 603 -37.95 -1.65 -20.28
CA VAL A 603 -38.17 -3.04 -20.68
C VAL A 603 -39.50 -3.50 -20.07
N ASN A 604 -40.55 -3.56 -20.89
CA ASN A 604 -41.87 -3.94 -20.40
C ASN A 604 -41.99 -5.45 -20.10
N SER A 605 -43.11 -5.82 -19.50
CA SER A 605 -43.33 -7.15 -18.95
C SER A 605 -43.14 -8.30 -19.93
N ASN A 606 -42.66 -9.43 -19.42
CA ASN A 606 -42.43 -10.67 -20.18
C ASN A 606 -41.51 -10.51 -21.42
N THR A 607 -40.72 -9.44 -21.49
CA THR A 607 -39.69 -9.27 -22.52
C THR A 607 -38.52 -10.21 -22.23
N THR A 608 -37.95 -10.81 -23.28
CA THR A 608 -36.70 -11.58 -23.18
C THR A 608 -35.57 -10.84 -23.88
N ILE A 609 -34.49 -10.54 -23.16
CA ILE A 609 -33.29 -9.93 -23.72
C ILE A 609 -32.14 -10.92 -23.60
N LYS A 610 -31.68 -11.43 -24.73
CA LYS A 610 -30.65 -12.47 -24.77
C LYS A 610 -29.24 -11.93 -24.60
N GLU A 611 -28.33 -12.87 -24.33
CA GLU A 611 -26.95 -12.64 -23.94
C GLU A 611 -26.24 -11.58 -24.81
N GLY A 612 -25.58 -10.62 -24.15
CA GLY A 612 -24.74 -9.61 -24.79
C GLY A 612 -25.49 -8.54 -25.60
N ALA A 613 -26.82 -8.51 -25.58
CA ALA A 613 -27.58 -7.47 -26.25
C ALA A 613 -27.32 -6.08 -25.64
N PHE A 614 -27.37 -5.05 -26.49
CA PHE A 614 -27.16 -3.64 -26.14
C PHE A 614 -28.42 -2.83 -26.39
N ILE A 615 -28.89 -2.12 -25.37
CA ILE A 615 -30.09 -1.30 -25.39
C ILE A 615 -29.68 0.14 -25.10
N GLY A 616 -29.83 1.03 -26.08
CA GLY A 616 -29.50 2.44 -25.94
C GLY A 616 -30.36 3.17 -24.91
N SER A 617 -29.88 4.34 -24.48
CA SER A 617 -30.60 5.20 -23.52
C SER A 617 -31.98 5.60 -24.05
N GLY A 618 -32.99 5.64 -23.18
CA GLY A 618 -34.36 6.04 -23.51
C GLY A 618 -35.10 5.11 -24.47
N VAL A 619 -34.60 3.88 -24.70
CA VAL A 619 -35.31 2.87 -25.51
C VAL A 619 -36.54 2.37 -24.76
N ILE A 620 -37.63 2.10 -25.50
CA ILE A 620 -38.83 1.42 -24.98
C ILE A 620 -39.00 0.10 -25.71
N ILE A 621 -39.08 -1.00 -24.99
CA ILE A 621 -39.38 -2.34 -25.53
C ILE A 621 -40.78 -2.75 -25.08
N VAL A 622 -41.68 -3.04 -26.02
CA VAL A 622 -43.06 -3.46 -25.72
C VAL A 622 -43.09 -4.87 -25.13
N SER A 623 -44.09 -5.16 -24.30
CA SER A 623 -44.25 -6.44 -23.61
C SER A 623 -44.18 -7.64 -24.56
N GLY A 624 -43.51 -8.71 -24.11
CA GLY A 624 -43.41 -9.99 -24.82
C GLY A 624 -42.39 -10.02 -25.97
N VAL A 625 -41.72 -8.91 -26.28
CA VAL A 625 -40.68 -8.88 -27.32
C VAL A 625 -39.46 -9.70 -26.90
N THR A 626 -38.84 -10.36 -27.87
CA THR A 626 -37.54 -11.02 -27.71
C THR A 626 -36.44 -10.28 -28.47
N LEU A 627 -35.41 -9.84 -27.77
CA LEU A 627 -34.15 -9.36 -28.37
C LEU A 627 -33.13 -10.49 -28.45
N GLY A 628 -32.61 -10.73 -29.64
CA GLY A 628 -31.62 -11.75 -29.95
C GLY A 628 -30.25 -11.50 -29.30
N LYS A 629 -29.41 -12.54 -29.31
CA LYS A 629 -28.04 -12.47 -28.76
C LYS A 629 -27.23 -11.42 -29.49
N ASN A 630 -26.52 -10.56 -28.76
CA ASN A 630 -25.73 -9.45 -29.31
C ASN A 630 -26.54 -8.48 -30.21
N ALA A 631 -27.87 -8.48 -30.13
CA ALA A 631 -28.68 -7.47 -30.82
C ALA A 631 -28.39 -6.07 -30.26
N ARG A 632 -28.57 -5.04 -31.08
CA ARG A 632 -28.29 -3.65 -30.70
C ARG A 632 -29.49 -2.77 -31.01
N VAL A 633 -29.96 -2.02 -30.02
CA VAL A 633 -31.05 -1.05 -30.18
C VAL A 633 -30.48 0.35 -29.96
N GLY A 634 -30.56 1.22 -30.96
CA GLY A 634 -30.06 2.58 -30.84
C GLY A 634 -30.92 3.43 -29.89
N ALA A 635 -30.31 4.47 -29.30
CA ALA A 635 -30.96 5.31 -28.28
C ALA A 635 -32.29 5.94 -28.75
N GLY A 636 -33.26 6.05 -27.85
CA GLY A 636 -34.57 6.65 -28.11
C GLY A 636 -35.51 5.82 -28.99
N SER A 637 -35.16 4.58 -29.32
CA SER A 637 -35.97 3.73 -30.20
C SER A 637 -37.15 3.07 -29.48
N VAL A 638 -38.20 2.75 -30.23
CA VAL A 638 -39.38 2.00 -29.72
C VAL A 638 -39.48 0.65 -30.41
N VAL A 639 -39.15 -0.41 -29.69
CA VAL A 639 -39.13 -1.79 -30.21
C VAL A 639 -40.48 -2.44 -29.99
N ILE A 640 -41.19 -2.71 -31.11
CA ILE A 640 -42.54 -3.27 -31.12
C ILE A 640 -42.59 -4.72 -31.63
N SER A 641 -41.45 -5.30 -32.00
CA SER A 641 -41.34 -6.66 -32.55
C SER A 641 -39.97 -7.26 -32.23
N ASP A 642 -39.88 -8.59 -32.28
CA ASP A 642 -38.64 -9.33 -32.05
C ASP A 642 -37.48 -8.85 -32.94
N VAL A 643 -36.28 -8.87 -32.38
CA VAL A 643 -35.02 -8.49 -33.05
C VAL A 643 -34.11 -9.71 -33.11
N LYS A 644 -33.54 -10.00 -34.27
CA LYS A 644 -32.71 -11.21 -34.46
C LYS A 644 -31.34 -11.06 -33.81
N ASP A 645 -30.66 -12.20 -33.63
CA ASP A 645 -29.29 -12.24 -33.14
C ASP A 645 -28.36 -11.38 -34.01
N GLY A 646 -27.54 -10.53 -33.36
CA GLY A 646 -26.58 -9.62 -34.00
C GLY A 646 -27.22 -8.46 -34.79
N GLU A 647 -28.54 -8.35 -34.83
CA GLU A 647 -29.23 -7.32 -35.58
C GLU A 647 -29.15 -5.96 -34.88
N THR A 648 -28.98 -4.88 -35.66
CA THR A 648 -29.03 -3.51 -35.15
C THR A 648 -30.31 -2.83 -35.65
N VAL A 649 -31.09 -2.27 -34.72
CA VAL A 649 -32.34 -1.54 -35.02
C VAL A 649 -32.34 -0.13 -34.43
N PHE A 650 -33.03 0.80 -35.09
CA PHE A 650 -33.15 2.19 -34.64
C PHE A 650 -34.48 2.82 -35.10
N GLY A 651 -35.01 3.76 -34.31
CA GLY A 651 -36.18 4.58 -34.67
C GLY A 651 -37.45 4.29 -33.87
N ASN A 652 -38.54 4.97 -34.24
CA ASN A 652 -39.87 4.78 -33.66
C ASN A 652 -40.91 4.63 -34.80
N PRO A 653 -41.37 3.41 -35.11
CA PRO A 653 -40.91 2.13 -34.53
C PRO A 653 -39.47 1.79 -34.96
N ALA A 654 -38.79 0.98 -34.16
CA ALA A 654 -37.41 0.57 -34.42
C ALA A 654 -37.37 -0.35 -35.65
N VAL A 655 -36.53 0.00 -36.62
CA VAL A 655 -36.32 -0.79 -37.84
C VAL A 655 -34.86 -1.14 -38.02
N LYS A 656 -34.59 -2.25 -38.71
CA LYS A 656 -33.22 -2.68 -39.02
C LYS A 656 -32.46 -1.57 -39.75
N ILE A 657 -31.26 -1.28 -39.27
CA ILE A 657 -30.29 -0.42 -39.95
C ILE A 657 -29.14 -1.25 -40.52
N LYS A 658 -28.56 -0.75 -41.62
CA LYS A 658 -27.47 -1.42 -42.35
C LYS A 658 -26.15 -1.33 -41.61
#